data_AF-K1QFG8-F1
#
_entry.id   AF-K1QFG8-F1
#
_cell.length_a   1.000
_cell.length_b   1.000
_cell.length_c   1.000
_cell.angle_alpha   90.00
_cell.angle_beta   90.00
_cell.angle_gamma   90.00
#
_symmetry.space_group_name_H-M   'P 1'
#
loop_
_entity.id
_entity.type
_entity.pdbx_description
1 polymer ?
#
loop_
_entity_poly.entity_id
_entity_poly.type
_entity_poly.pdbx_seq_one_letter_code
_entity_poly.pdbx_strand_id
1 'polypeptide(L)'
;MRIGDDIERLRLMRNKFAHANSAGIPEAEFQVLWNDLKSVIPRIQTFMNSTGSNVNYEQKLADIERTDFGFGDLQKYKLFLEATLSQLKEERIKDEPEISITGAERVVWGEKTCFEADLKQKEASHWSISWQRVRGSVTYQIDISDKKYRDSTRTQLVIHSVSKDDEGEYQAVLARESNGNKRKIESNAIFLHVKGELPGFKVWKVTTEEESITIHYKVKNNAPRVYDIKWIKNGEGLNFKTQKYVGGGLSDSFLRITSPNGGDKGTYSCTLENAVGFTSRDVTFDIPEVIFAKFEKEDGTQWVTVTIKSIPEPVLVQWRKRERNSDRFQPINVNAEEFKGSSCSFPHPVLVVKLKEQVENFHFQIKIKNFIGTCKKTIQGSLNENYDDEVAGIKFAILFDDLADHFPEEKFKKLEDLIQSSTKVNNIESLKEAKSARDCFRILYSENLFTKLDVTFMQFLLRRTGCKELDNKCAEYAKGQKALGFYEKQTEDGFKHIYFHVTGDLSNFNKEKRRQIRETVAAMVGCKTDRVSLNGYRHSESFIAIVSIEVIYVGKLVAINEQDRYRFVRLNIDYFTVDFIKVILKISPACISPRPISTLGPSALGLILESRADTSCDMEKDSQRVDYHEHVPKTEQHRILPPRVFVPSKVRVDTSTRFLHKMEDEESMETSLKLPIPKRFEYNARLRSSINVSTSNINHISCFKPNRLWLSTENIIKEIDEDGHLLRELSVNLTHAGYHTVSKAGGLLFKKDNDIYMLSSSGEIRNLHIHANELSCIHSSQLNGDIFVGEEELIERYNDKGVKLQTISTIKFTERSAFRCFKLVYPNFYCKITENINGDIVTIVNNQLVAFKSDGEHKFTYSGKRYGSNFNPSGLCNDTFGHILVRDFYHLCVHLLDINGYRLAKFLIHRPYPNAMCVDEKNNLYVGCVNTIDVYTYLSDTAITEHDAMVIDSDIP
;
A
#
# COMPACT_ATOMS: atom_id res chain seq x y z
N MET A 1 -10.42 -65.44 -47.17
CA MET A 1 -11.02 -64.34 -46.37
C MET A 1 -12.10 -63.71 -47.22
N ARG A 2 -13.23 -63.35 -46.62
CA ARG A 2 -14.32 -62.61 -47.26
C ARG A 2 -14.08 -61.11 -47.08
N ILE A 3 -14.67 -60.29 -47.97
CA ILE A 3 -14.55 -58.83 -47.89
C ILE A 3 -15.05 -58.28 -46.54
N GLY A 4 -16.04 -58.93 -45.90
CA GLY A 4 -16.50 -58.60 -44.55
C GLY A 4 -15.44 -58.80 -43.46
N ASP A 5 -14.62 -59.86 -43.54
CA ASP A 5 -13.53 -60.12 -42.58
C ASP A 5 -12.49 -58.99 -42.65
N ASP A 6 -12.17 -58.55 -43.87
CA ASP A 6 -11.24 -57.45 -44.13
C ASP A 6 -11.82 -56.07 -43.73
N ILE A 7 -13.13 -55.84 -43.92
CA ILE A 7 -13.83 -54.64 -43.42
C ILE A 7 -13.85 -54.59 -41.89
N GLU A 8 -14.08 -55.71 -41.20
CA GLU A 8 -14.05 -55.72 -39.73
C GLU A 8 -12.63 -55.55 -39.17
N ARG A 9 -11.58 -56.01 -39.86
CA ARG A 9 -10.19 -55.66 -39.51
C ARG A 9 -9.92 -54.15 -39.59
N LEU A 10 -10.40 -53.48 -40.64
CA LEU A 10 -10.32 -52.03 -40.76
C LEU A 10 -11.10 -51.31 -39.64
N ARG A 11 -12.28 -51.82 -39.27
CA ARG A 11 -13.06 -51.31 -38.12
C ARG A 11 -12.33 -51.51 -36.79
N LEU A 12 -11.69 -52.67 -36.59
CA LEU A 12 -10.94 -52.98 -35.38
C LEU A 12 -9.71 -52.07 -35.22
N MET A 13 -8.96 -51.85 -36.31
CA MET A 13 -7.87 -50.87 -36.34
C MET A 13 -8.40 -49.46 -36.03
N ARG A 14 -9.40 -48.98 -36.77
CA ARG A 14 -10.00 -47.65 -36.55
C ARG A 14 -10.42 -47.46 -35.09
N ASN A 15 -11.06 -48.45 -34.47
CA ASN A 15 -11.51 -48.36 -33.08
C ASN A 15 -10.34 -48.39 -32.08
N LYS A 16 -9.24 -49.12 -32.36
CA LYS A 16 -7.99 -49.06 -31.57
C LYS A 16 -7.36 -47.66 -31.63
N PHE A 17 -7.23 -47.07 -32.82
CA PHE A 17 -6.52 -45.80 -33.00
C PHE A 17 -7.37 -44.56 -32.62
N ALA A 18 -8.65 -44.50 -33.00
CA ALA A 18 -9.50 -43.32 -32.81
C ALA A 18 -9.99 -43.08 -31.36
N HIS A 19 -9.75 -44.03 -30.44
CA HIS A 19 -10.12 -43.93 -29.03
C HIS A 19 -8.93 -44.08 -28.07
N ALA A 20 -7.70 -44.17 -28.59
CA ALA A 20 -6.50 -44.16 -27.75
C ALA A 20 -6.11 -42.73 -27.35
N ASN A 21 -5.98 -42.48 -26.04
CA ASN A 21 -5.29 -41.28 -25.58
C ASN A 21 -3.82 -41.35 -26.01
N SER A 22 -3.31 -40.26 -26.58
CA SER A 22 -2.11 -40.28 -27.42
C SER A 22 -0.78 -40.44 -26.66
N ALA A 23 -0.29 -41.67 -26.54
CA ALA A 23 1.14 -42.06 -26.62
C ALA A 23 1.31 -43.57 -26.37
N GLY A 24 2.14 -44.26 -27.16
CA GLY A 24 2.64 -45.60 -26.79
C GLY A 24 2.16 -46.80 -27.61
N ILE A 25 2.10 -46.70 -28.94
CA ILE A 25 2.22 -47.88 -29.81
C ILE A 25 3.68 -47.94 -30.27
N PRO A 26 4.45 -49.01 -29.96
CA PRO A 26 5.84 -49.14 -30.42
C PRO A 26 5.92 -49.21 -31.96
N GLU A 27 6.98 -48.65 -32.53
CA GLU A 27 7.18 -48.62 -34.00
C GLU A 27 7.04 -50.02 -34.65
N ALA A 28 7.55 -51.06 -33.99
CA ALA A 28 7.40 -52.44 -34.46
C ALA A 28 5.93 -52.92 -34.51
N GLU A 29 5.08 -52.54 -33.54
CA GLU A 29 3.64 -52.87 -33.57
C GLU A 29 2.92 -52.02 -34.61
N PHE A 30 3.28 -50.74 -34.76
CA PHE A 30 2.75 -49.88 -35.82
C PHE A 30 3.05 -50.45 -37.21
N GLN A 31 4.30 -50.86 -37.48
CA GLN A 31 4.69 -51.44 -38.77
C GLN A 31 4.02 -52.80 -39.05
N VAL A 32 3.77 -53.64 -38.04
CA VAL A 32 2.97 -54.86 -38.22
C VAL A 32 1.54 -54.50 -38.65
N LEU A 33 0.89 -53.57 -37.96
CA LEU A 33 -0.48 -53.12 -38.27
C LEU A 33 -0.55 -52.39 -39.64
N TRP A 34 0.48 -51.63 -40.00
CA TRP A 34 0.59 -50.96 -41.29
C TRP A 34 0.74 -51.96 -42.44
N ASN A 35 1.57 -53.00 -42.28
CA ASN A 35 1.70 -54.08 -43.27
C ASN A 35 0.42 -54.93 -43.39
N ASP A 36 -0.29 -55.20 -42.28
CA ASP A 36 -1.62 -55.82 -42.32
C ASP A 36 -2.60 -54.98 -43.15
N LEU A 37 -2.62 -53.65 -42.96
CA LEU A 37 -3.44 -52.72 -43.74
C LEU A 37 -3.08 -52.77 -45.24
N LYS A 38 -1.79 -52.69 -45.59
CA LYS A 38 -1.32 -52.84 -46.98
C LYS A 38 -1.78 -54.17 -47.59
N SER A 39 -1.74 -55.26 -46.83
CA SER A 39 -2.15 -56.59 -47.30
C SER A 39 -3.63 -56.67 -47.69
N VAL A 40 -4.49 -55.82 -47.10
CA VAL A 40 -5.94 -55.81 -47.30
C VAL A 40 -6.35 -55.02 -48.54
N ILE A 41 -5.65 -53.91 -48.83
CA ILE A 41 -6.04 -52.93 -49.85
C ILE A 41 -6.21 -53.55 -51.27
N PRO A 42 -5.32 -54.44 -51.78
CA PRO A 42 -5.52 -55.08 -53.09
C PRO A 42 -6.76 -55.98 -53.19
N ARG A 43 -7.17 -56.63 -52.09
CA ARG A 43 -8.41 -57.42 -52.05
C ARG A 43 -9.64 -56.53 -52.11
N ILE A 44 -9.59 -55.37 -51.43
CA ILE A 44 -10.62 -54.34 -51.52
C ILE A 44 -10.66 -53.74 -52.93
N GLN A 45 -9.51 -53.43 -53.55
CA GLN A 45 -9.45 -52.93 -54.92
C GLN A 45 -10.11 -53.91 -55.91
N THR A 46 -9.76 -55.19 -55.82
CA THR A 46 -10.31 -56.26 -56.67
C THR A 46 -11.83 -56.34 -56.52
N PHE A 47 -12.34 -56.28 -55.28
CA PHE A 47 -13.78 -56.26 -55.01
C PHE A 47 -14.46 -54.99 -55.56
N MET A 48 -13.92 -53.81 -55.28
CA MET A 48 -14.50 -52.53 -55.71
C MET A 48 -14.51 -52.38 -57.25
N ASN A 49 -13.48 -52.88 -57.93
CA ASN A 49 -13.45 -53.00 -59.39
C ASN A 49 -14.60 -53.89 -59.90
N SER A 50 -14.85 -55.03 -59.26
CA SER A 50 -15.97 -55.93 -59.62
C SER A 50 -17.35 -55.32 -59.38
N THR A 51 -17.45 -54.28 -58.55
CA THR A 51 -18.67 -53.48 -58.34
C THR A 51 -18.75 -52.23 -59.24
N GLY A 52 -17.84 -52.04 -60.19
CA GLY A 52 -17.84 -50.92 -61.13
C GLY A 52 -17.33 -49.59 -60.55
N SER A 53 -16.56 -49.61 -59.46
CA SER A 53 -16.00 -48.40 -58.86
C SER A 53 -14.65 -48.02 -59.48
N ASN A 54 -14.56 -46.84 -60.07
CA ASN A 54 -13.30 -46.29 -60.63
C ASN A 54 -12.32 -45.74 -59.57
N VAL A 55 -12.52 -46.02 -58.27
CA VAL A 55 -11.64 -45.52 -57.21
C VAL A 55 -10.44 -46.44 -57.05
N ASN A 56 -9.25 -45.93 -57.38
CA ASN A 56 -7.99 -46.63 -57.13
C ASN A 56 -7.48 -46.38 -55.70
N TYR A 57 -7.83 -47.28 -54.79
CA TYR A 57 -7.39 -47.33 -53.39
C TYR A 57 -5.92 -47.73 -53.24
N GLU A 58 -5.36 -48.53 -54.15
CA GLU A 58 -3.92 -48.86 -54.16
C GLU A 58 -3.09 -47.62 -54.43
N GLN A 59 -3.47 -46.81 -55.42
CA GLN A 59 -2.85 -45.52 -55.71
C GLN A 59 -3.00 -44.57 -54.51
N LYS A 60 -4.20 -44.46 -53.92
CA LYS A 60 -4.41 -43.61 -52.73
C LYS A 60 -3.54 -44.01 -51.54
N LEU A 61 -3.28 -45.31 -51.35
CA LEU A 61 -2.34 -45.77 -50.32
C LEU A 61 -0.90 -45.38 -50.66
N ALA A 62 -0.49 -45.55 -51.93
CA ALA A 62 0.82 -45.12 -52.40
C ALA A 62 1.02 -43.59 -52.35
N ASP A 63 -0.04 -42.80 -52.46
CA ASP A 63 -0.02 -41.34 -52.30
C ASP A 63 0.13 -40.95 -50.81
N ILE A 64 -0.52 -41.69 -49.90
CA ILE A 64 -0.33 -41.55 -48.44
C ILE A 64 1.09 -41.95 -48.03
N GLU A 65 1.66 -43.02 -48.60
CA GLU A 65 3.06 -43.43 -48.34
C GLU A 65 4.11 -42.49 -48.95
N ARG A 66 3.71 -41.58 -49.85
CA ARG A 66 4.57 -40.56 -50.46
C ARG A 66 4.36 -39.15 -49.88
N THR A 67 3.38 -38.97 -48.99
CA THR A 67 3.19 -37.68 -48.30
C THR A 67 3.97 -37.67 -47.01
N ASP A 68 5.16 -37.06 -47.04
CA ASP A 68 5.82 -36.59 -45.82
C ASP A 68 4.82 -35.73 -45.04
N PHE A 69 4.52 -36.13 -43.79
CA PHE A 69 3.51 -35.50 -42.95
C PHE A 69 4.02 -34.17 -42.38
N GLY A 70 4.13 -33.18 -43.26
CA GLY A 70 4.70 -31.87 -42.96
C GLY A 70 3.89 -31.07 -41.93
N PHE A 71 4.57 -30.15 -41.25
CA PHE A 71 3.98 -29.27 -40.23
C PHE A 71 2.72 -28.53 -40.73
N GLY A 72 2.65 -28.17 -42.02
CA GLY A 72 1.49 -27.49 -42.61
C GLY A 72 0.21 -28.33 -42.64
N ASP A 73 0.29 -29.63 -42.88
CA ASP A 73 -0.89 -30.50 -42.91
C ASP A 73 -1.32 -30.92 -41.49
N LEU A 74 -0.37 -31.02 -40.55
CA LEU A 74 -0.67 -31.13 -39.12
C LEU A 74 -1.54 -29.95 -38.63
N GLN A 75 -1.24 -28.71 -39.07
CA GLN A 75 -2.05 -27.53 -38.74
C GLN A 75 -3.45 -27.56 -39.37
N LYS A 76 -3.60 -28.02 -40.63
CA LYS A 76 -4.92 -28.20 -41.26
C LYS A 76 -5.81 -29.17 -40.48
N TYR A 77 -5.30 -30.36 -40.15
CA TYR A 77 -6.09 -31.36 -39.42
C TYR A 77 -6.42 -30.91 -38.00
N LYS A 78 -5.53 -30.17 -37.34
CA LYS A 78 -5.79 -29.53 -36.05
C LYS A 78 -6.94 -28.51 -36.14
N LEU A 79 -6.89 -27.58 -37.11
CA LEU A 79 -7.96 -26.60 -37.35
C LEU A 79 -9.33 -27.27 -37.60
N PHE A 80 -9.35 -28.35 -38.38
CA PHE A 80 -10.57 -29.10 -38.68
C PHE A 80 -11.16 -29.78 -37.42
N LEU A 81 -10.29 -30.31 -36.56
CA LEU A 81 -10.68 -30.91 -35.28
C LEU A 81 -11.19 -29.86 -34.29
N GLU A 82 -10.53 -28.70 -34.22
CA GLU A 82 -10.93 -27.57 -33.35
C GLU A 82 -12.28 -26.96 -33.76
N ALA A 83 -12.56 -26.85 -35.07
CA ALA A 83 -13.88 -26.46 -35.58
C ALA A 83 -14.97 -27.49 -35.20
N THR A 84 -14.69 -28.78 -35.42
CA THR A 84 -15.63 -29.88 -35.08
C THR A 84 -15.92 -29.93 -33.57
N LEU A 85 -14.90 -29.76 -32.73
CA LEU A 85 -15.02 -29.68 -31.27
C LEU A 85 -15.74 -28.41 -30.78
N SER A 86 -15.87 -27.38 -31.62
CA SER A 86 -16.62 -26.16 -31.30
C SER A 86 -18.11 -26.34 -31.57
N GLN A 87 -18.50 -26.91 -32.71
CA GLN A 87 -19.91 -27.30 -32.97
C GLN A 87 -20.44 -28.27 -31.90
N LEU A 88 -19.64 -29.28 -31.51
CA LEU A 88 -19.98 -30.24 -30.46
C LEU A 88 -20.09 -29.63 -29.03
N LYS A 89 -19.71 -28.36 -28.84
CA LYS A 89 -19.98 -27.60 -27.60
C LYS A 89 -21.30 -26.84 -27.69
N GLU A 90 -21.58 -26.20 -28.82
CA GLU A 90 -22.81 -25.42 -29.04
C GLU A 90 -24.07 -26.30 -28.90
N GLU A 91 -24.04 -27.53 -29.39
CA GLU A 91 -25.15 -28.48 -29.24
C GLU A 91 -25.43 -28.90 -27.79
N ARG A 92 -24.46 -28.79 -26.86
CA ARG A 92 -24.62 -29.22 -25.46
C ARG A 92 -25.25 -28.17 -24.54
N ILE A 93 -25.32 -26.90 -24.97
CA ILE A 93 -25.64 -25.77 -24.08
C ILE A 93 -27.14 -25.58 -23.86
N LYS A 94 -28.01 -26.17 -24.69
CA LYS A 94 -29.45 -25.85 -24.72
C LYS A 94 -30.29 -26.33 -23.52
N ASP A 95 -29.83 -27.33 -22.78
CA ASP A 95 -30.65 -28.03 -21.77
C ASP A 95 -30.14 -27.89 -20.31
N GLU A 96 -29.28 -26.90 -20.01
CA GLU A 96 -28.77 -26.66 -18.64
C GLU A 96 -29.41 -25.42 -17.98
N PRO A 97 -29.75 -25.47 -16.68
CA PRO A 97 -30.39 -24.36 -15.98
C PRO A 97 -29.38 -23.28 -15.56
N GLU A 98 -29.63 -22.05 -15.99
CA GLU A 98 -28.84 -20.88 -15.62
C GLU A 98 -29.29 -20.31 -14.26
N ILE A 99 -28.33 -20.08 -13.36
CA ILE A 99 -28.51 -19.33 -12.10
C ILE A 99 -27.64 -18.07 -12.12
N SER A 100 -28.22 -16.94 -11.72
CA SER A 100 -27.50 -15.70 -11.48
C SER A 100 -27.81 -15.14 -10.10
N ILE A 101 -26.99 -14.22 -9.60
CA ILE A 101 -27.27 -13.46 -8.37
C ILE A 101 -27.13 -11.95 -8.63
N THR A 102 -27.95 -11.18 -7.93
CA THR A 102 -27.97 -9.71 -7.96
C THR A 102 -27.98 -9.14 -6.54
N GLY A 103 -27.58 -7.89 -6.35
CA GLY A 103 -27.63 -7.20 -5.04
C GLY A 103 -26.52 -6.16 -4.87
N ALA A 104 -26.38 -5.62 -3.66
CA ALA A 104 -25.52 -4.46 -3.42
C ALA A 104 -24.03 -4.84 -3.22
N GLU A 105 -23.20 -4.59 -4.23
CA GLU A 105 -21.73 -4.77 -4.18
C GLU A 105 -21.04 -3.90 -3.12
N ARG A 106 -21.65 -2.81 -2.64
CA ARG A 106 -20.98 -1.81 -1.78
C ARG A 106 -21.91 -1.32 -0.69
N VAL A 107 -21.58 -1.60 0.57
CA VAL A 107 -22.46 -1.43 1.75
C VAL A 107 -21.71 -0.69 2.85
N VAL A 108 -22.38 0.14 3.66
CA VAL A 108 -21.71 0.82 4.79
C VAL A 108 -21.66 -0.09 6.02
N TRP A 109 -20.56 0.01 6.77
CA TRP A 109 -20.34 -0.75 8.00
C TRP A 109 -21.50 -0.59 8.98
N GLY A 110 -22.07 -1.71 9.42
CA GLY A 110 -23.21 -1.79 10.34
C GLY A 110 -24.59 -1.82 9.66
N GLU A 111 -24.69 -1.56 8.36
CA GLU A 111 -25.95 -1.68 7.60
C GLU A 111 -26.31 -3.16 7.35
N LYS A 112 -27.44 -3.38 6.67
CA LYS A 112 -27.85 -4.69 6.13
C LYS A 112 -27.68 -4.70 4.61
N THR A 113 -27.41 -5.87 4.04
CA THR A 113 -27.45 -6.10 2.59
C THR A 113 -28.21 -7.37 2.25
N CYS A 114 -28.49 -7.56 0.96
CA CYS A 114 -29.27 -8.65 0.41
C CYS A 114 -28.68 -9.05 -0.95
N PHE A 115 -28.53 -10.34 -1.18
CA PHE A 115 -28.28 -10.93 -2.50
C PHE A 115 -29.45 -11.83 -2.90
N GLU A 116 -29.94 -11.69 -4.11
CA GLU A 116 -31.10 -12.41 -4.63
C GLU A 116 -30.69 -13.27 -5.83
N ALA A 117 -31.05 -14.56 -5.79
CA ALA A 117 -30.74 -15.53 -6.82
C ALA A 117 -31.90 -15.69 -7.80
N ASP A 118 -31.63 -15.42 -9.08
CA ASP A 118 -32.55 -15.64 -10.21
C ASP A 118 -32.21 -16.93 -10.95
N LEU A 119 -33.22 -17.61 -11.48
CA LEU A 119 -33.16 -18.99 -11.96
C LEU A 119 -33.97 -19.16 -13.24
N LYS A 120 -33.27 -19.11 -14.38
CA LYS A 120 -33.90 -18.96 -15.70
C LYS A 120 -34.34 -20.27 -16.35
N GLN A 121 -35.05 -21.14 -15.61
CA GLN A 121 -35.70 -22.33 -16.19
C GLN A 121 -36.83 -22.88 -15.30
N LYS A 122 -37.89 -23.38 -15.94
CA LYS A 122 -39.14 -23.76 -15.24
C LYS A 122 -39.13 -25.16 -14.61
N GLU A 123 -38.22 -26.03 -15.02
CA GLU A 123 -38.10 -27.42 -14.53
C GLU A 123 -37.07 -27.60 -13.39
N ALA A 124 -36.70 -26.51 -12.71
CA ALA A 124 -35.68 -26.53 -11.67
C ALA A 124 -36.12 -27.18 -10.33
N SER A 125 -37.31 -27.78 -10.27
CA SER A 125 -37.88 -28.44 -9.06
C SER A 125 -37.02 -29.56 -8.48
N HIS A 126 -36.10 -30.12 -9.26
CA HIS A 126 -35.16 -31.17 -8.84
C HIS A 126 -33.75 -30.65 -8.47
N TRP A 127 -33.57 -29.33 -8.34
CA TRP A 127 -32.31 -28.72 -7.93
C TRP A 127 -32.46 -28.00 -6.58
N SER A 128 -31.44 -28.06 -5.74
CA SER A 128 -31.32 -27.27 -4.51
C SER A 128 -30.40 -26.07 -4.73
N ILE A 129 -30.76 -24.92 -4.16
CA ILE A 129 -29.87 -23.75 -4.09
C ILE A 129 -29.25 -23.70 -2.70
N SER A 130 -27.93 -23.53 -2.63
CA SER A 130 -27.21 -23.11 -1.43
C SER A 130 -26.33 -21.88 -1.71
N TRP A 131 -25.92 -21.17 -0.67
CA TRP A 131 -25.04 -20.01 -0.77
C TRP A 131 -23.62 -20.37 -0.34
N GLN A 132 -22.62 -19.82 -1.03
CA GLN A 132 -21.21 -19.98 -0.68
C GLN A 132 -20.46 -18.65 -0.73
N ARG A 133 -19.38 -18.58 0.05
CA ARG A 133 -18.42 -17.49 0.03
C ARG A 133 -17.05 -17.99 -0.44
N VAL A 134 -16.45 -17.30 -1.39
CA VAL A 134 -15.16 -17.64 -1.98
C VAL A 134 -14.06 -16.84 -1.28
N ARG A 135 -12.93 -17.49 -0.98
CA ARG A 135 -11.68 -16.85 -0.53
C ARG A 135 -10.50 -17.54 -1.21
N GLY A 136 -10.02 -16.96 -2.31
CA GLY A 136 -9.00 -17.59 -3.15
C GLY A 136 -9.56 -18.86 -3.81
N SER A 137 -8.89 -19.99 -3.64
CA SER A 137 -9.34 -21.30 -4.13
C SER A 137 -10.28 -22.05 -3.17
N VAL A 138 -10.60 -21.50 -2.00
CA VAL A 138 -11.43 -22.18 -0.97
C VAL A 138 -12.83 -21.58 -0.96
N THR A 139 -13.85 -22.43 -1.11
CA THR A 139 -15.25 -22.07 -0.94
C THR A 139 -15.78 -22.52 0.43
N TYR A 140 -16.52 -21.63 1.08
CA TYR A 140 -17.14 -21.85 2.38
C TYR A 140 -18.65 -21.82 2.18
N GLN A 141 -19.35 -22.93 2.42
CA GLN A 141 -20.82 -22.94 2.40
C GLN A 141 -21.35 -22.07 3.55
N ILE A 142 -22.36 -21.26 3.26
CA ILE A 142 -22.95 -20.32 4.21
C ILE A 142 -24.14 -20.99 4.90
N ASP A 143 -24.04 -21.18 6.21
CA ASP A 143 -25.17 -21.61 7.02
C ASP A 143 -26.13 -20.44 7.26
N ILE A 144 -27.22 -20.42 6.49
CA ILE A 144 -28.27 -19.40 6.58
C ILE A 144 -29.09 -19.46 7.88
N SER A 145 -28.81 -20.40 8.80
CA SER A 145 -29.40 -20.44 10.14
C SER A 145 -28.65 -19.59 11.18
N ASP A 146 -27.47 -19.05 10.85
CA ASP A 146 -26.76 -18.12 11.73
C ASP A 146 -27.56 -16.82 11.92
N LYS A 147 -27.52 -16.25 13.14
CA LYS A 147 -28.17 -14.97 13.52
C LYS A 147 -27.74 -13.79 12.64
N LYS A 148 -26.56 -13.86 12.02
CA LYS A 148 -26.04 -12.87 11.05
C LYS A 148 -26.75 -12.95 9.70
N TYR A 149 -27.17 -14.14 9.31
CA TYR A 149 -27.89 -14.45 8.07
C TYR A 149 -29.40 -14.70 8.29
N ARG A 150 -29.94 -14.32 9.44
CA ARG A 150 -31.40 -14.33 9.69
C ARG A 150 -32.15 -13.63 8.56
N ASP A 151 -33.43 -13.96 8.42
CA ASP A 151 -34.30 -13.51 7.34
C ASP A 151 -33.91 -14.03 5.92
N SER A 152 -32.80 -14.77 5.78
CA SER A 152 -32.40 -15.43 4.53
C SER A 152 -33.29 -16.62 4.13
N THR A 153 -33.32 -16.89 2.83
CA THR A 153 -34.00 -18.04 2.21
C THR A 153 -33.08 -18.71 1.18
N ARG A 154 -33.55 -19.81 0.54
CA ARG A 154 -32.78 -20.49 -0.52
C ARG A 154 -32.47 -19.59 -1.72
N THR A 155 -33.32 -18.60 -2.01
CA THR A 155 -33.14 -17.66 -3.14
C THR A 155 -32.70 -16.25 -2.69
N GLN A 156 -32.48 -16.02 -1.39
CA GLN A 156 -32.15 -14.69 -0.87
C GLN A 156 -31.19 -14.78 0.33
N LEU A 157 -29.97 -14.29 0.19
CA LEU A 157 -29.01 -14.18 1.30
C LEU A 157 -29.03 -12.76 1.87
N VAL A 158 -29.63 -12.62 3.05
CA VAL A 158 -29.62 -11.38 3.83
C VAL A 158 -28.42 -11.40 4.77
N ILE A 159 -27.66 -10.31 4.84
CA ILE A 159 -26.52 -10.16 5.75
C ILE A 159 -26.76 -8.93 6.63
N HIS A 160 -26.88 -9.14 7.95
CA HIS A 160 -27.11 -8.06 8.91
C HIS A 160 -25.83 -7.59 9.58
N SER A 161 -25.76 -6.28 9.86
CA SER A 161 -24.68 -5.64 10.62
C SER A 161 -23.31 -5.91 9.98
N VAL A 162 -23.23 -5.61 8.68
CA VAL A 162 -22.09 -5.90 7.81
C VAL A 162 -20.79 -5.30 8.38
N SER A 163 -19.78 -6.14 8.62
CA SER A 163 -18.46 -5.78 9.13
C SER A 163 -17.36 -6.10 8.10
N LYS A 164 -16.11 -5.67 8.33
CA LYS A 164 -15.01 -6.00 7.39
C LYS A 164 -14.82 -7.51 7.21
N ASP A 165 -15.16 -8.31 8.22
CA ASP A 165 -15.10 -9.77 8.12
C ASP A 165 -16.09 -10.36 7.11
N ASP A 166 -17.07 -9.60 6.63
CA ASP A 166 -17.99 -9.96 5.55
C ASP A 166 -17.46 -9.61 4.15
N GLU A 167 -16.43 -8.78 4.05
CA GLU A 167 -15.86 -8.38 2.75
C GLU A 167 -15.29 -9.58 2.00
N GLY A 168 -15.74 -9.78 0.76
CA GLY A 168 -15.37 -10.94 -0.04
C GLY A 168 -16.43 -11.32 -1.05
N GLU A 169 -16.20 -12.46 -1.70
CA GLU A 169 -16.93 -12.90 -2.88
C GLU A 169 -18.03 -13.91 -2.51
N TYR A 170 -19.26 -13.67 -2.94
CA TYR A 170 -20.44 -14.49 -2.66
C TYR A 170 -21.01 -15.07 -3.97
N GLN A 171 -21.52 -16.31 -3.90
CA GLN A 171 -22.17 -17.02 -5.00
C GLN A 171 -23.37 -17.82 -4.49
N ALA A 172 -24.34 -18.07 -5.36
CA ALA A 172 -25.30 -19.16 -5.21
C ALA A 172 -24.84 -20.38 -6.01
N VAL A 173 -25.19 -21.58 -5.54
CA VAL A 173 -24.85 -22.86 -6.18
C VAL A 173 -26.12 -23.69 -6.32
N LEU A 174 -26.46 -24.04 -7.56
CA LEU A 174 -27.40 -25.12 -7.86
C LEU A 174 -26.71 -26.47 -7.67
N ALA A 175 -27.34 -27.39 -6.94
CA ALA A 175 -26.90 -28.77 -6.81
C ALA A 175 -28.06 -29.74 -7.11
N ARG A 176 -27.77 -30.79 -7.87
CA ARG A 176 -28.68 -31.91 -8.14
C ARG A 176 -27.93 -33.23 -8.04
N GLU A 177 -28.52 -34.19 -7.35
CA GLU A 177 -27.98 -35.55 -7.25
C GLU A 177 -28.91 -36.53 -7.97
N SER A 178 -28.35 -37.39 -8.81
CA SER A 178 -29.09 -38.42 -9.53
C SER A 178 -28.18 -39.59 -9.85
N ASN A 179 -28.62 -40.81 -9.50
CA ASN A 179 -27.93 -42.07 -9.80
C ASN A 179 -26.42 -42.07 -9.41
N GLY A 180 -26.10 -41.47 -8.26
CA GLY A 180 -24.72 -41.34 -7.74
C GLY A 180 -23.92 -40.14 -8.30
N ASN A 181 -24.33 -39.57 -9.44
CA ASN A 181 -23.70 -38.37 -9.99
C ASN A 181 -24.24 -37.11 -9.27
N LYS A 182 -23.31 -36.34 -8.68
CA LYS A 182 -23.59 -35.03 -8.08
C LYS A 182 -23.22 -33.94 -9.09
N ARG A 183 -24.20 -33.22 -9.62
CA ARG A 183 -23.98 -32.08 -10.54
C ARG A 183 -24.12 -30.77 -9.76
N LYS A 184 -23.18 -29.85 -10.01
CA LYS A 184 -23.22 -28.47 -9.48
C LYS A 184 -23.14 -27.47 -10.63
N ILE A 185 -23.81 -26.33 -10.48
CA ILE A 185 -23.71 -25.15 -11.35
C ILE A 185 -23.60 -23.94 -10.41
N GLU A 186 -22.61 -23.07 -10.65
CA GLU A 186 -22.34 -21.90 -9.80
C GLU A 186 -22.80 -20.62 -10.52
N SER A 187 -23.32 -19.65 -9.76
CA SER A 187 -23.71 -18.35 -10.29
C SER A 187 -22.49 -17.47 -10.64
N ASN A 188 -22.76 -16.34 -11.30
CA ASN A 188 -21.87 -15.18 -11.20
C ASN A 188 -21.57 -14.85 -9.73
N ALA A 189 -20.42 -14.24 -9.46
CA ALA A 189 -20.02 -13.89 -8.11
C ALA A 189 -20.19 -12.38 -7.85
N ILE A 190 -20.62 -12.03 -6.63
CA ILE A 190 -20.69 -10.64 -6.16
C ILE A 190 -19.63 -10.43 -5.10
N PHE A 191 -18.74 -9.46 -5.31
CA PHE A 191 -17.78 -9.05 -4.28
C PHE A 191 -18.41 -7.96 -3.40
N LEU A 192 -18.72 -8.30 -2.16
CA LEU A 192 -19.21 -7.37 -1.15
C LEU A 192 -18.07 -6.50 -0.63
N HIS A 193 -18.03 -5.23 -1.02
CA HIS A 193 -17.14 -4.22 -0.45
C HIS A 193 -17.78 -3.53 0.76
N VAL A 194 -17.08 -3.51 1.89
CA VAL A 194 -17.56 -2.88 3.13
C VAL A 194 -16.88 -1.53 3.33
N LYS A 195 -17.68 -0.46 3.26
CA LYS A 195 -17.23 0.93 3.40
C LYS A 195 -17.42 1.42 4.83
N GLY A 196 -16.42 2.08 5.37
CA GLY A 196 -16.57 2.85 6.61
C GLY A 196 -15.31 3.63 6.91
N GLU A 197 -15.47 4.90 7.28
CA GLU A 197 -14.38 5.67 7.89
C GLU A 197 -14.56 5.71 9.41
N LEU A 198 -13.45 5.84 10.14
CA LEU A 198 -13.47 6.26 11.54
C LEU A 198 -14.08 7.67 11.68
N PRO A 199 -14.61 8.04 12.86
CA PRO A 199 -15.07 9.39 13.11
C PRO A 199 -13.88 10.36 13.18
N GLY A 200 -14.12 11.66 13.05
CA GLY A 200 -13.03 12.64 13.10
C GLY A 200 -13.48 14.09 13.16
N PHE A 201 -12.51 15.00 13.34
CA PHE A 201 -12.73 16.43 13.54
C PHE A 201 -12.28 17.24 12.32
N LYS A 202 -13.22 17.90 11.64
CA LYS A 202 -12.95 18.89 10.56
C LYS A 202 -12.45 20.23 11.11
N VAL A 203 -12.89 20.62 12.31
CA VAL A 203 -12.42 21.82 13.03
C VAL A 203 -11.95 21.41 14.43
N TRP A 204 -10.87 22.03 14.89
CA TRP A 204 -10.40 21.99 16.27
C TRP A 204 -9.56 23.26 16.53
N LYS A 205 -10.09 24.21 17.30
CA LYS A 205 -9.41 25.48 17.63
C LYS A 205 -9.70 25.88 19.08
N VAL A 206 -8.69 26.30 19.82
CA VAL A 206 -8.87 26.98 21.11
C VAL A 206 -9.03 28.48 20.85
N THR A 207 -9.98 29.13 21.50
CA THR A 207 -10.01 30.60 21.65
C THR A 207 -10.15 31.00 23.11
N THR A 208 -9.78 32.24 23.39
CA THR A 208 -10.01 32.92 24.67
C THR A 208 -10.88 34.14 24.46
N GLU A 209 -11.91 34.25 25.30
CA GLU A 209 -12.75 35.45 25.48
C GLU A 209 -12.57 35.93 26.93
N GLU A 210 -13.04 37.13 27.27
CA GLU A 210 -12.64 37.88 28.48
C GLU A 210 -12.63 37.06 29.79
N GLU A 211 -13.60 36.15 29.97
CA GLU A 211 -13.64 35.19 31.09
C GLU A 211 -13.91 33.72 30.66
N SER A 212 -13.47 33.29 29.48
CA SER A 212 -13.63 31.88 29.06
C SER A 212 -12.55 31.31 28.14
N ILE A 213 -12.38 29.98 28.20
CA ILE A 213 -11.62 29.19 27.23
C ILE A 213 -12.62 28.36 26.43
N THR A 214 -12.59 28.46 25.10
CA THR A 214 -13.52 27.70 24.23
C THR A 214 -12.75 26.81 23.27
N ILE A 215 -13.04 25.52 23.29
CA ILE A 215 -12.54 24.52 22.32
C ILE A 215 -13.62 24.37 21.24
N HIS A 216 -13.46 25.06 20.11
CA HIS A 216 -14.31 24.94 18.94
C HIS A 216 -13.99 23.66 18.20
N TYR A 217 -15.01 22.87 17.86
CA TYR A 217 -14.87 21.64 17.08
C TYR A 217 -15.98 21.50 16.03
N LYS A 218 -15.74 20.65 15.03
CA LYS A 218 -16.78 20.25 14.08
C LYS A 218 -16.53 18.83 13.63
N VAL A 219 -17.52 17.96 13.82
CA VAL A 219 -17.45 16.55 13.39
C VAL A 219 -17.37 16.47 11.86
N LYS A 220 -16.51 15.59 11.33
CA LYS A 220 -16.44 15.27 9.89
C LYS A 220 -17.67 14.42 9.53
N ASN A 221 -18.42 14.84 8.51
CA ASN A 221 -19.62 14.14 8.07
C ASN A 221 -19.25 12.86 7.29
N ASN A 222 -18.88 11.81 8.03
CA ASN A 222 -18.45 10.52 7.53
C ASN A 222 -19.60 9.48 7.56
N ALA A 223 -19.44 8.44 6.75
CA ALA A 223 -20.24 7.22 6.82
C ALA A 223 -19.38 6.09 7.44
N PRO A 224 -19.90 5.32 8.43
CA PRO A 224 -21.18 5.51 9.12
C PRO A 224 -21.19 6.74 10.03
N ARG A 225 -22.39 7.25 10.33
CA ARG A 225 -22.60 8.46 11.14
C ARG A 225 -22.07 8.27 12.57
N VAL A 226 -21.52 9.35 13.12
CA VAL A 226 -21.11 9.43 14.54
C VAL A 226 -22.36 9.44 15.42
N TYR A 227 -22.36 8.62 16.47
CA TYR A 227 -23.49 8.49 17.40
C TYR A 227 -23.15 8.84 18.86
N ASP A 228 -21.86 8.99 19.22
CA ASP A 228 -21.46 9.45 20.55
C ASP A 228 -20.27 10.44 20.52
N ILE A 229 -20.19 11.27 21.55
CA ILE A 229 -19.08 12.19 21.86
C ILE A 229 -18.83 12.20 23.38
N LYS A 230 -17.63 11.80 23.79
CA LYS A 230 -17.21 11.70 25.19
C LYS A 230 -16.10 12.71 25.47
N TRP A 231 -16.25 13.50 26.53
CA TRP A 231 -15.22 14.43 27.01
C TRP A 231 -14.67 14.02 28.37
N ILE A 232 -13.34 13.94 28.46
CA ILE A 232 -12.60 13.67 29.69
C ILE A 232 -11.52 14.73 29.94
N LYS A 233 -11.11 14.90 31.19
CA LYS A 233 -9.95 15.68 31.63
C LYS A 233 -9.07 14.80 32.50
N ASN A 234 -7.78 14.67 32.16
CA ASN A 234 -6.80 13.85 32.88
C ASN A 234 -7.22 12.38 33.10
N GLY A 235 -8.18 11.86 32.32
CA GLY A 235 -8.77 10.52 32.49
C GLY A 235 -10.19 10.50 33.09
N GLU A 236 -10.65 11.58 33.73
CA GLU A 236 -11.96 11.66 34.39
C GLU A 236 -13.02 12.34 33.51
N GLY A 237 -14.27 11.89 33.56
CA GLY A 237 -15.38 12.47 32.77
C GLY A 237 -15.78 13.88 33.20
N LEU A 238 -16.04 14.78 32.24
CA LEU A 238 -16.46 16.14 32.56
C LEU A 238 -17.86 16.20 33.19
N ASN A 239 -17.99 16.91 34.32
CA ASN A 239 -19.26 17.07 35.02
C ASN A 239 -20.03 18.32 34.55
N PHE A 240 -20.78 18.18 33.44
CA PHE A 240 -21.61 19.23 32.85
C PHE A 240 -22.72 19.79 33.76
N LYS A 241 -23.05 19.15 34.90
CA LYS A 241 -24.05 19.66 35.86
C LYS A 241 -23.60 20.93 36.59
N THR A 242 -22.31 21.26 36.56
CA THR A 242 -21.68 22.28 37.41
C THR A 242 -21.65 23.69 36.82
N GLN A 243 -22.26 23.92 35.64
CA GLN A 243 -22.13 25.15 34.83
C GLN A 243 -20.68 25.52 34.39
N LYS A 244 -19.67 24.81 34.89
CA LYS A 244 -18.25 24.97 34.55
C LYS A 244 -17.94 24.64 33.09
N TYR A 245 -18.73 23.75 32.50
CA TYR A 245 -18.61 23.25 31.14
C TYR A 245 -19.93 23.44 30.39
N VAL A 246 -19.88 24.09 29.21
CA VAL A 246 -21.04 24.43 28.38
C VAL A 246 -20.81 23.98 26.95
N GLY A 247 -21.82 23.37 26.32
CA GLY A 247 -21.69 22.67 25.04
C GLY A 247 -21.12 21.25 25.23
N GLY A 248 -20.38 20.75 24.23
CA GLY A 248 -19.71 19.45 24.28
C GLY A 248 -20.47 18.27 23.66
N GLY A 249 -21.72 18.44 23.22
CA GLY A 249 -22.53 17.42 22.55
C GLY A 249 -22.35 17.34 21.03
N LEU A 250 -22.98 16.35 20.37
CA LEU A 250 -22.90 16.15 18.91
C LEU A 250 -23.62 17.24 18.09
N SER A 251 -24.60 17.90 18.71
CA SER A 251 -25.28 19.10 18.18
C SER A 251 -24.43 20.35 18.21
N ASP A 252 -23.40 20.36 19.07
CA ASP A 252 -22.67 21.57 19.43
C ASP A 252 -21.39 21.70 18.60
N SER A 253 -20.96 22.94 18.40
CA SER A 253 -19.69 23.27 17.73
C SER A 253 -18.57 23.66 18.69
N PHE A 254 -18.79 23.53 20.00
CA PHE A 254 -17.83 23.98 21.01
C PHE A 254 -18.00 23.26 22.36
N LEU A 255 -16.90 23.22 23.12
CA LEU A 255 -16.89 23.05 24.57
C LEU A 255 -16.28 24.30 25.19
N ARG A 256 -17.03 25.02 26.04
CA ARG A 256 -16.59 26.23 26.72
C ARG A 256 -16.40 26.00 28.22
N ILE A 257 -15.27 26.44 28.74
CA ILE A 257 -14.92 26.47 30.16
C ILE A 257 -15.18 27.89 30.69
N THR A 258 -16.13 28.02 31.62
CA THR A 258 -16.49 29.29 32.26
C THR A 258 -15.55 29.62 33.43
N SER A 259 -15.29 30.90 33.68
CA SER A 259 -14.44 31.40 34.78
C SER A 259 -13.16 30.56 35.01
N PRO A 260 -12.30 30.43 33.98
CA PRO A 260 -11.15 29.54 33.97
C PRO A 260 -10.07 29.98 34.97
N ASN A 261 -9.44 29.01 35.66
CA ASN A 261 -8.44 29.24 36.69
C ASN A 261 -7.38 28.13 36.74
N GLY A 262 -6.44 28.18 37.68
CA GLY A 262 -5.36 27.18 37.81
C GLY A 262 -5.83 25.73 38.02
N GLY A 263 -7.03 25.52 38.57
CA GLY A 263 -7.66 24.20 38.66
C GLY A 263 -8.09 23.63 37.30
N ASP A 264 -8.17 24.44 36.25
CA ASP A 264 -8.45 24.01 34.87
C ASP A 264 -7.20 23.49 34.14
N LYS A 265 -6.03 23.48 34.79
CA LYS A 265 -4.84 22.79 34.26
C LYS A 265 -5.14 21.31 33.97
N GLY A 266 -4.67 20.82 32.83
CA GLY A 266 -4.76 19.40 32.45
C GLY A 266 -4.92 19.18 30.95
N THR A 267 -4.93 17.90 30.55
CA THR A 267 -5.26 17.49 29.19
C THR A 267 -6.74 17.14 29.10
N TYR A 268 -7.45 17.81 28.20
CA TYR A 268 -8.84 17.57 27.84
C TYR A 268 -8.87 16.76 26.54
N SER A 269 -9.55 15.62 26.55
CA SER A 269 -9.67 14.73 25.40
C SER A 269 -11.13 14.62 24.96
N CYS A 270 -11.37 14.75 23.66
CA CYS A 270 -12.66 14.56 23.04
C CYS A 270 -12.62 13.29 22.17
N THR A 271 -13.42 12.29 22.52
CA THR A 271 -13.54 11.03 21.78
C THR A 271 -14.88 10.99 21.02
N LEU A 272 -14.84 10.83 19.71
CA LEU A 272 -16.02 10.57 18.86
C LEU A 272 -16.14 9.08 18.59
N GLU A 273 -17.37 8.56 18.44
CA GLU A 273 -17.64 7.13 18.23
C GLU A 273 -18.66 6.90 17.10
N ASN A 274 -18.36 5.96 16.19
CA ASN A 274 -19.27 5.47 15.15
C ASN A 274 -19.22 3.92 15.06
N ALA A 275 -19.91 3.33 14.09
CA ALA A 275 -19.99 1.87 13.98
C ALA A 275 -18.68 1.17 13.54
N VAL A 276 -17.68 1.94 13.06
CA VAL A 276 -16.32 1.43 12.72
C VAL A 276 -15.39 1.48 13.95
N GLY A 277 -15.59 2.43 14.85
CA GLY A 277 -14.78 2.60 16.06
C GLY A 277 -14.76 4.05 16.56
N PHE A 278 -13.71 4.40 17.30
CA PHE A 278 -13.56 5.70 17.94
C PHE A 278 -12.29 6.45 17.52
N THR A 279 -12.33 7.77 17.66
CA THR A 279 -11.17 8.68 17.44
C THR A 279 -11.14 9.72 18.56
N SER A 280 -10.01 9.85 19.26
CA SER A 280 -9.78 10.93 20.24
C SER A 280 -8.97 12.08 19.66
N ARG A 281 -9.18 13.29 20.19
CA ARG A 281 -8.28 14.44 20.02
C ARG A 281 -8.12 15.19 21.33
N ASP A 282 -6.88 15.57 21.62
CA ASP A 282 -6.47 16.14 22.90
C ASP A 282 -6.13 17.63 22.78
N VAL A 283 -6.28 18.36 23.90
CA VAL A 283 -5.71 19.69 24.11
C VAL A 283 -5.26 19.82 25.57
N THR A 284 -4.05 20.31 25.79
CA THR A 284 -3.50 20.52 27.14
C THR A 284 -3.52 22.01 27.50
N PHE A 285 -4.14 22.34 28.63
CA PHE A 285 -4.10 23.66 29.22
C PHE A 285 -3.08 23.70 30.36
N ASP A 286 -2.13 24.63 30.27
CA ASP A 286 -1.08 24.82 31.27
C ASP A 286 -0.70 26.32 31.39
N ILE A 287 0.12 26.63 32.39
CA ILE A 287 0.78 27.91 32.61
C ILE A 287 1.70 28.21 31.39
N PRO A 288 1.84 29.47 30.94
CA PRO A 288 2.67 29.79 29.78
C PRO A 288 4.15 29.43 29.97
N GLU A 289 4.81 29.01 28.89
CA GLU A 289 6.22 28.60 28.88
C GLU A 289 7.05 29.50 27.96
N VAL A 290 8.25 29.89 28.41
CA VAL A 290 9.29 30.46 27.54
C VAL A 290 10.17 29.31 27.08
N ILE A 291 10.05 28.91 25.81
CA ILE A 291 10.85 27.83 25.23
C ILE A 291 12.27 28.33 24.94
N PHE A 292 12.37 29.51 24.32
CA PHE A 292 13.62 30.01 23.76
C PHE A 292 13.77 31.53 23.96
N ALA A 293 15.03 31.97 23.98
CA ALA A 293 15.42 33.37 23.96
C ALA A 293 16.68 33.50 23.08
N LYS A 294 16.54 34.23 21.97
CA LYS A 294 17.62 34.63 21.07
C LYS A 294 18.19 35.97 21.56
N PHE A 295 19.51 36.12 21.54
CA PHE A 295 20.21 37.34 21.94
C PHE A 295 21.03 37.84 20.76
N GLU A 296 20.92 39.13 20.42
CA GLU A 296 21.62 39.77 19.29
C GLU A 296 22.12 41.17 19.70
N LYS A 297 23.20 41.65 19.10
CA LYS A 297 23.89 42.90 19.47
C LYS A 297 24.59 43.52 18.27
N GLU A 298 24.36 44.81 18.04
CA GLU A 298 24.80 45.58 16.87
C GLU A 298 24.80 47.07 17.26
N ASP A 299 25.87 47.80 16.93
CA ASP A 299 26.05 49.25 17.23
C ASP A 299 25.63 49.70 18.64
N GLY A 300 26.01 48.90 19.64
CA GLY A 300 25.70 49.13 21.06
C GLY A 300 24.26 48.79 21.47
N THR A 301 23.34 48.73 20.51
CA THR A 301 21.95 48.26 20.68
C THR A 301 21.92 46.74 20.78
N GLN A 302 20.90 46.23 21.48
CA GLN A 302 20.78 44.83 21.87
C GLN A 302 19.34 44.36 21.77
N TRP A 303 19.14 43.13 21.33
CA TRP A 303 17.83 42.52 21.10
C TRP A 303 17.73 41.19 21.85
N VAL A 304 16.59 40.96 22.48
CA VAL A 304 16.21 39.66 23.07
C VAL A 304 14.86 39.24 22.52
N THR A 305 14.84 38.32 21.57
CA THR A 305 13.61 37.76 20.97
C THR A 305 13.26 36.47 21.68
N VAL A 306 12.08 36.40 22.28
CA VAL A 306 11.61 35.25 23.08
C VAL A 306 10.53 34.49 22.32
N THR A 307 10.55 33.15 22.38
CA THR A 307 9.45 32.30 21.88
C THR A 307 8.61 31.80 23.06
N ILE A 308 7.33 32.18 23.08
CA ILE A 308 6.34 31.75 24.07
C ILE A 308 5.49 30.62 23.51
N LYS A 309 5.28 29.58 24.32
CA LYS A 309 4.22 28.59 24.14
C LYS A 309 3.17 28.78 25.23
N SER A 310 1.92 28.98 24.83
CA SER A 310 0.80 29.18 25.75
C SER A 310 -0.47 28.61 25.12
N ILE A 311 -1.06 27.62 25.78
CA ILE A 311 -2.43 27.14 25.49
C ILE A 311 -3.14 27.06 26.84
N PRO A 312 -4.23 27.82 27.08
CA PRO A 312 -4.79 28.88 26.21
C PRO A 312 -3.80 30.03 25.94
N GLU A 313 -4.12 30.86 24.94
CA GLU A 313 -3.36 32.07 24.58
C GLU A 313 -3.18 33.04 25.77
N PRO A 314 -2.11 33.87 25.80
CA PRO A 314 -1.80 34.69 26.96
C PRO A 314 -2.59 36.00 26.97
N VAL A 315 -3.41 36.20 28.00
CA VAL A 315 -4.13 37.46 28.29
C VAL A 315 -3.21 38.62 28.71
N LEU A 316 -1.93 38.35 28.97
CA LEU A 316 -0.90 39.38 29.19
C LEU A 316 0.48 38.85 28.80
N VAL A 317 1.20 39.62 27.98
CA VAL A 317 2.67 39.54 27.81
C VAL A 317 3.23 40.91 28.17
N GLN A 318 4.27 40.97 29.01
CA GLN A 318 4.83 42.23 29.50
C GLN A 318 6.32 42.12 29.82
N TRP A 319 7.12 42.97 29.19
CA TRP A 319 8.51 43.23 29.56
C TRP A 319 8.63 44.09 30.82
N ARG A 320 9.63 43.81 31.65
CA ARG A 320 9.87 44.48 32.95
C ARG A 320 11.37 44.67 33.20
N LYS A 321 11.76 45.81 33.77
CA LYS A 321 13.14 46.11 34.21
C LYS A 321 13.24 46.26 35.73
N ARG A 322 14.40 45.96 36.30
CA ARG A 322 14.71 46.11 37.74
C ARG A 322 16.16 46.53 37.92
N GLU A 323 16.41 47.65 38.58
CA GLU A 323 17.77 48.11 38.92
C GLU A 323 18.53 47.02 39.69
N ARG A 324 19.85 46.92 39.55
CA ARG A 324 20.64 45.89 40.27
C ARG A 324 20.47 45.96 41.79
N ASN A 325 20.25 47.15 42.33
CA ASN A 325 20.12 47.41 43.77
C ASN A 325 18.65 47.44 44.26
N SER A 326 17.69 46.96 43.46
CA SER A 326 16.26 47.02 43.77
C SER A 326 15.60 45.64 43.69
N ASP A 327 14.63 45.37 44.57
CA ASP A 327 13.88 44.11 44.57
C ASP A 327 12.71 44.09 43.57
N ARG A 328 12.20 45.26 43.13
CA ARG A 328 10.92 45.35 42.42
C ARG A 328 11.08 45.58 40.92
N PHE A 329 10.74 44.55 40.13
CA PHE A 329 10.56 44.69 38.68
C PHE A 329 9.40 45.65 38.34
N GLN A 330 9.69 46.68 37.55
CA GLN A 330 8.72 47.64 37.01
C GLN A 330 8.42 47.32 35.54
N PRO A 331 7.21 47.58 35.00
CA PRO A 331 6.94 47.44 33.56
C PRO A 331 7.88 48.31 32.71
N ILE A 332 8.28 47.80 31.54
CA ILE A 332 8.97 48.61 30.52
C ILE A 332 7.92 49.31 29.65
N ASN A 333 8.08 50.63 29.47
CA ASN A 333 7.44 51.34 28.38
C ASN A 333 8.20 51.02 27.08
N VAL A 334 7.65 50.15 26.24
CA VAL A 334 8.26 49.72 24.97
C VAL A 334 8.41 50.86 23.94
N ASN A 335 7.71 51.98 24.15
CA ASN A 335 7.79 53.18 23.32
C ASN A 335 8.79 54.22 23.83
N ALA A 336 9.37 54.03 25.03
CA ALA A 336 10.43 54.91 25.55
C ALA A 336 11.69 54.78 24.68
N GLU A 337 12.45 55.86 24.54
CA GLU A 337 13.51 55.97 23.53
C GLU A 337 14.59 54.88 23.70
N GLU A 338 14.95 54.55 24.94
CA GLU A 338 15.97 53.56 25.26
C GLU A 338 15.53 52.10 25.00
N PHE A 339 14.22 51.87 24.82
CA PHE A 339 13.61 50.56 24.48
C PHE A 339 12.88 50.54 23.13
N LYS A 340 12.88 51.64 22.38
CA LYS A 340 12.08 51.85 21.17
C LYS A 340 12.40 50.79 20.10
N GLY A 341 11.40 49.98 19.79
CA GLY A 341 11.51 48.77 18.95
C GLY A 341 11.11 47.48 19.68
N SER A 342 10.98 47.54 21.01
CA SER A 342 10.46 46.43 21.81
C SER A 342 8.99 46.11 21.48
N SER A 343 8.62 44.83 21.56
CA SER A 343 7.29 44.31 21.32
C SER A 343 6.89 43.28 22.38
N CYS A 344 5.61 43.30 22.77
CA CYS A 344 5.00 42.27 23.63
C CYS A 344 4.15 41.25 22.83
N SER A 345 4.19 41.25 21.50
CA SER A 345 3.33 40.38 20.67
C SER A 345 3.61 38.89 20.89
N PHE A 346 2.58 38.13 21.26
CA PHE A 346 2.62 36.66 21.23
C PHE A 346 2.63 36.15 19.77
N PRO A 347 3.35 35.07 19.42
CA PRO A 347 4.22 34.25 20.26
C PRO A 347 5.68 34.74 20.36
N HIS A 348 6.04 35.82 19.67
CA HIS A 348 7.44 36.29 19.51
C HIS A 348 7.67 37.72 20.03
N PRO A 349 7.58 37.97 21.36
CA PRO A 349 7.93 39.27 21.93
C PRO A 349 9.43 39.54 21.84
N VAL A 350 9.77 40.81 21.61
CA VAL A 350 11.14 41.31 21.44
C VAL A 350 11.41 42.37 22.51
N LEU A 351 12.55 42.30 23.18
CA LEU A 351 13.08 43.41 23.98
C LEU A 351 14.24 44.04 23.21
N VAL A 352 14.17 45.35 22.95
CA VAL A 352 15.27 46.13 22.39
C VAL A 352 15.82 47.01 23.50
N VAL A 353 17.15 47.08 23.66
CA VAL A 353 17.82 47.94 24.64
C VAL A 353 18.94 48.69 23.91
N LYS A 354 18.81 50.01 23.76
CA LYS A 354 19.74 50.81 22.92
C LYS A 354 21.00 51.31 23.62
N LEU A 355 20.89 51.57 24.93
CA LEU A 355 21.95 52.19 25.71
C LEU A 355 22.64 51.14 26.57
N LYS A 356 23.96 50.99 26.42
CA LYS A 356 24.82 50.07 27.19
C LYS A 356 24.62 50.21 28.71
N GLU A 357 24.41 51.44 29.18
CA GLU A 357 24.09 51.75 30.59
C GLU A 357 22.81 51.08 31.11
N GLN A 358 21.78 50.89 30.27
CA GLN A 358 20.55 50.21 30.69
C GLN A 358 20.77 48.71 30.93
N VAL A 359 21.75 48.13 30.23
CA VAL A 359 22.17 46.72 30.33
C VAL A 359 23.04 46.50 31.56
N GLU A 360 23.86 47.51 31.87
CA GLU A 360 24.72 47.53 33.06
C GLU A 360 23.90 47.78 34.31
N ASN A 361 22.90 48.68 34.28
CA ASN A 361 22.15 49.08 35.47
C ASN A 361 20.89 48.23 35.77
N PHE A 362 20.30 47.53 34.79
CA PHE A 362 19.03 46.80 34.97
C PHE A 362 19.10 45.30 34.64
N HIS A 363 18.36 44.50 35.41
CA HIS A 363 17.93 43.15 35.07
C HIS A 363 16.61 43.19 34.31
N PHE A 364 16.44 42.31 33.33
CA PHE A 364 15.23 42.21 32.51
C PHE A 364 14.43 40.93 32.79
N GLN A 365 13.10 41.02 32.71
CA GLN A 365 12.18 39.90 32.92
C GLN A 365 10.98 40.03 31.99
N ILE A 366 10.59 38.91 31.37
CA ILE A 366 9.28 38.78 30.73
C ILE A 366 8.29 38.15 31.71
N LYS A 367 7.11 38.76 31.84
CA LYS A 367 5.95 38.27 32.59
C LYS A 367 4.87 37.89 31.59
N ILE A 368 4.35 36.67 31.70
CA ILE A 368 3.36 36.10 30.78
C ILE A 368 2.23 35.50 31.62
N LYS A 369 0.97 35.86 31.37
CA LYS A 369 -0.20 35.28 32.04
C LYS A 369 -1.20 34.77 31.00
N ASN A 370 -1.73 33.57 31.23
CA ASN A 370 -2.99 33.11 30.66
C ASN A 370 -3.99 32.83 31.80
N PHE A 371 -5.14 32.22 31.50
CA PHE A 371 -6.13 31.89 32.53
C PHE A 371 -5.69 30.82 33.54
N ILE A 372 -4.75 29.94 33.16
CA ILE A 372 -4.27 28.85 34.02
C ILE A 372 -3.22 29.36 35.02
N GLY A 373 -2.36 30.30 34.61
CA GLY A 373 -1.38 30.89 35.53
C GLY A 373 -0.47 31.95 34.94
N THR A 374 0.56 32.31 35.70
CA THR A 374 1.54 33.34 35.34
C THR A 374 2.96 32.78 35.38
N CYS A 375 3.67 32.87 34.26
CA CYS A 375 5.10 32.66 34.16
C CYS A 375 5.86 33.99 34.28
N LYS A 376 7.07 33.92 34.85
CA LYS A 376 8.02 35.03 34.95
C LYS A 376 9.40 34.47 34.63
N LYS A 377 9.96 34.82 33.46
CA LYS A 377 11.31 34.42 33.08
C LYS A 377 12.21 35.65 33.14
N THR A 378 13.07 35.70 34.16
CA THR A 378 14.19 36.64 34.16
C THR A 378 15.14 36.24 33.04
N ILE A 379 15.58 37.23 32.26
CA ILE A 379 16.54 37.05 31.18
C ILE A 379 17.92 36.93 31.84
N GLN A 380 18.56 35.78 31.65
CA GLN A 380 19.87 35.41 32.18
C GLN A 380 20.67 34.74 31.07
N GLY A 381 21.99 34.95 31.06
CA GLY A 381 22.75 35.05 29.82
C GLY A 381 22.96 36.53 29.50
N SER A 382 24.22 36.91 29.31
CA SER A 382 24.62 38.31 29.29
C SER A 382 24.40 38.98 27.93
N LEU A 383 24.47 40.31 27.94
CA LEU A 383 24.80 41.10 26.76
C LEU A 383 26.07 41.96 27.01
N ASN A 384 26.85 41.66 28.06
CA ASN A 384 27.99 42.46 28.54
C ASN A 384 28.96 41.74 29.53
N GLU A 385 28.79 40.45 29.80
CA GLU A 385 29.77 39.63 30.53
C GLU A 385 30.72 38.99 29.51
N ASN A 386 32.03 39.21 29.66
CA ASN A 386 33.02 38.28 29.12
C ASN A 386 32.87 36.97 29.88
N TYR A 387 32.72 35.85 29.17
CA TYR A 387 32.85 34.53 29.77
C TYR A 387 34.31 34.11 29.68
N ASP A 388 34.91 33.79 30.82
CA ASP A 388 36.05 32.87 30.85
C ASP A 388 35.53 31.53 30.30
N ASP A 389 36.01 31.12 29.13
CA ASP A 389 35.41 30.01 28.35
C ASP A 389 35.90 28.63 28.83
N GLU A 390 35.73 28.35 30.12
CA GLU A 390 35.92 27.02 30.67
C GLU A 390 34.68 26.14 30.42
N VAL A 391 34.73 25.46 29.27
CA VAL A 391 34.09 24.16 29.00
C VAL A 391 32.56 24.18 28.78
N ALA A 392 32.06 25.08 27.93
CA ALA A 392 30.82 24.81 27.18
C ALA A 392 30.61 25.60 25.87
N GLY A 393 31.01 26.88 25.81
CA GLY A 393 30.48 27.82 24.81
C GLY A 393 30.86 27.51 23.36
N ILE A 394 32.13 27.19 23.15
CA ILE A 394 32.81 27.15 21.84
C ILE A 394 32.15 26.21 20.81
N LYS A 395 31.47 25.13 21.22
CA LYS A 395 31.17 24.00 20.32
C LYS A 395 30.05 24.20 19.30
N PHE A 396 29.02 25.00 19.58
CA PHE A 396 27.93 25.19 18.59
C PHE A 396 28.23 26.31 17.59
N ALA A 397 28.92 27.38 18.01
CA ALA A 397 29.39 28.41 17.09
C ALA A 397 30.36 27.81 16.07
N ILE A 398 31.39 27.09 16.55
CA ILE A 398 32.30 26.34 15.65
C ILE A 398 31.51 25.40 14.74
N LEU A 399 30.57 24.58 15.25
CA LEU A 399 29.78 23.71 14.36
C LEU A 399 29.03 24.54 13.29
N PHE A 400 28.39 25.65 13.66
CA PHE A 400 27.61 26.47 12.74
C PHE A 400 28.48 27.07 11.64
N ASP A 401 29.62 27.68 12.00
CA ASP A 401 30.57 28.27 11.05
C ASP A 401 31.25 27.19 10.19
N ASP A 402 31.71 26.10 10.80
CA ASP A 402 32.35 24.96 10.14
C ASP A 402 31.42 24.23 9.16
N LEU A 403 30.11 24.20 9.45
CA LEU A 403 29.08 23.74 8.51
C LEU A 403 28.83 24.76 7.40
N ALA A 404 28.80 26.06 7.71
CA ALA A 404 28.51 27.12 6.76
C ALA A 404 29.61 27.29 5.71
N ASP A 405 30.87 27.30 6.14
CA ASP A 405 32.03 27.66 5.31
C ASP A 405 32.59 26.46 4.52
N HIS A 406 32.33 25.23 4.98
CA HIS A 406 32.64 24.00 4.24
C HIS A 406 31.43 23.41 3.50
N PHE A 407 30.28 24.10 3.45
CA PHE A 407 29.17 23.65 2.60
C PHE A 407 29.49 23.95 1.12
N PRO A 408 29.52 22.94 0.23
CA PRO A 408 29.96 23.17 -1.16
C PRO A 408 28.95 24.03 -1.94
N GLU A 409 29.43 25.12 -2.56
CA GLU A 409 28.60 26.10 -3.27
C GLU A 409 27.79 25.48 -4.42
N GLU A 410 28.33 24.48 -5.12
CA GLU A 410 27.64 23.77 -6.21
C GLU A 410 26.41 22.98 -5.73
N LYS A 411 26.26 22.79 -4.41
CA LYS A 411 25.12 22.15 -3.77
C LYS A 411 24.13 23.16 -3.15
N PHE A 412 24.42 24.47 -3.19
CA PHE A 412 23.60 25.52 -2.57
C PHE A 412 22.16 25.53 -3.10
N LYS A 413 21.96 25.53 -4.43
CA LYS A 413 20.62 25.51 -5.04
C LYS A 413 19.80 24.29 -4.58
N LYS A 414 20.44 23.12 -4.52
CA LYS A 414 19.82 21.88 -4.02
C LYS A 414 19.47 21.95 -2.53
N LEU A 415 20.26 22.64 -1.71
CA LEU A 415 19.94 22.93 -0.31
C LEU A 415 18.71 23.84 -0.21
N GLU A 416 18.67 24.93 -0.98
CA GLU A 416 17.54 25.85 -1.06
C GLU A 416 16.24 25.13 -1.45
N ASP A 417 16.26 24.32 -2.52
CA ASP A 417 15.12 23.51 -2.99
C ASP A 417 14.62 22.52 -1.92
N LEU A 418 15.54 21.90 -1.17
CA LEU A 418 15.23 20.97 -0.08
C LEU A 418 14.63 21.68 1.14
N ILE A 419 14.99 22.93 1.41
CA ILE A 419 14.40 23.73 2.48
C ILE A 419 13.02 24.24 2.05
N GLN A 420 12.88 24.76 0.82
CA GLN A 420 11.59 25.23 0.27
C GLN A 420 10.54 24.11 0.21
N SER A 421 10.94 22.90 -0.21
CA SER A 421 10.05 21.74 -0.25
C SER A 421 9.75 21.10 1.12
N SER A 422 10.43 21.53 2.20
CA SER A 422 10.28 20.91 3.52
C SER A 422 8.97 21.21 4.26
N THR A 423 8.26 22.29 3.87
CA THR A 423 7.10 22.88 4.57
C THR A 423 7.32 23.27 6.04
N LYS A 424 8.54 23.14 6.57
CA LYS A 424 8.87 23.52 7.96
C LYS A 424 9.29 24.98 8.11
N VAL A 425 9.89 25.55 7.05
CA VAL A 425 10.28 26.97 7.00
C VAL A 425 9.09 27.82 6.59
N ASN A 426 8.82 28.85 7.38
CA ASN A 426 7.70 29.77 7.22
C ASN A 426 8.15 31.04 6.47
N ASN A 427 9.37 31.51 6.71
CA ASN A 427 9.98 32.65 6.03
C ASN A 427 10.58 32.23 4.67
N ILE A 428 9.69 31.89 3.74
CA ILE A 428 10.04 31.54 2.36
C ILE A 428 10.58 32.76 1.58
N GLU A 429 10.29 33.98 2.03
CA GLU A 429 10.73 35.21 1.37
C GLU A 429 12.22 35.47 1.58
N SER A 430 12.70 35.55 2.83
CA SER A 430 14.14 35.67 3.10
C SER A 430 14.94 34.45 2.61
N LEU A 431 14.30 33.28 2.47
CA LEU A 431 14.93 32.09 1.88
C LEU A 431 15.17 32.21 0.37
N LYS A 432 14.36 32.98 -0.35
CA LYS A 432 14.59 33.31 -1.77
C LYS A 432 15.65 34.41 -1.96
N GLU A 433 15.91 35.20 -0.93
CA GLU A 433 16.93 36.25 -0.91
C GLU A 433 18.30 35.75 -0.42
N ALA A 434 18.35 34.53 0.14
CA ALA A 434 19.57 33.87 0.59
C ALA A 434 20.57 33.66 -0.56
N LYS A 435 21.85 33.96 -0.34
CA LYS A 435 22.91 33.87 -1.37
C LYS A 435 23.97 32.83 -1.05
N SER A 436 23.96 32.30 0.17
CA SER A 436 24.93 31.34 0.68
C SER A 436 24.27 30.31 1.60
N ALA A 437 24.92 29.16 1.78
CA ALA A 437 24.49 28.16 2.76
C ALA A 437 24.42 28.74 4.18
N ARG A 438 25.33 29.67 4.50
CA ARG A 438 25.37 30.44 5.76
C ARG A 438 24.06 31.21 6.00
N ASP A 439 23.48 31.84 4.97
CA ASP A 439 22.18 32.53 5.07
C ASP A 439 21.04 31.55 5.35
N CYS A 440 20.97 30.45 4.59
CA CYS A 440 20.00 29.38 4.81
C CYS A 440 20.09 28.83 6.24
N PHE A 441 21.29 28.59 6.77
CA PHE A 441 21.47 28.11 8.14
C PHE A 441 21.08 29.15 9.19
N ARG A 442 21.26 30.46 8.94
CA ARG A 442 20.77 31.52 9.82
C ARG A 442 19.23 31.56 9.86
N ILE A 443 18.56 31.33 8.73
CA ILE A 443 17.10 31.22 8.66
C ILE A 443 16.63 30.00 9.45
N LEU A 444 17.22 28.82 9.23
CA LEU A 444 16.90 27.59 9.98
C LEU A 444 17.14 27.72 11.48
N TYR A 445 18.17 28.47 11.90
CA TYR A 445 18.41 28.78 13.30
C TYR A 445 17.36 29.74 13.87
N SER A 446 16.95 30.76 13.10
CA SER A 446 15.92 31.72 13.53
C SER A 446 14.53 31.08 13.69
N GLU A 447 14.23 30.04 12.91
CA GLU A 447 12.97 29.28 13.00
C GLU A 447 13.03 28.08 13.97
N ASN A 448 14.12 27.94 14.75
CA ASN A 448 14.36 26.83 15.68
C ASN A 448 14.42 25.44 15.02
N LEU A 449 14.69 25.36 13.71
CA LEU A 449 14.80 24.11 12.96
C LEU A 449 16.22 23.52 12.97
N PHE A 450 17.22 24.34 13.25
CA PHE A 450 18.61 23.92 13.51
C PHE A 450 19.10 24.63 14.77
N THR A 451 19.34 23.91 15.86
CA THR A 451 19.67 24.52 17.16
C THR A 451 20.74 23.74 17.92
N LYS A 452 21.32 24.36 18.95
CA LYS A 452 22.25 23.71 19.88
C LYS A 452 21.66 22.52 20.68
N LEU A 453 20.34 22.31 20.64
CA LEU A 453 19.66 21.18 21.29
C LEU A 453 19.05 20.18 20.30
N ASP A 454 18.95 20.53 19.01
CA ASP A 454 18.44 19.66 17.95
C ASP A 454 19.10 19.99 16.60
N VAL A 455 19.83 19.01 16.07
CA VAL A 455 20.49 19.06 14.75
C VAL A 455 19.87 18.08 13.75
N THR A 456 18.76 17.39 14.10
CA THR A 456 18.17 16.32 13.29
C THR A 456 17.78 16.76 11.89
N PHE A 457 17.15 17.94 11.76
CA PHE A 457 16.75 18.49 10.46
C PHE A 457 17.95 18.95 9.63
N MET A 458 18.99 19.48 10.29
CA MET A 458 20.25 19.83 9.63
C MET A 458 20.94 18.56 9.07
N GLN A 459 21.00 17.48 9.85
CA GLN A 459 21.48 16.17 9.37
C GLN A 459 20.67 15.63 8.19
N PHE A 460 19.34 15.80 8.19
CA PHE A 460 18.50 15.44 7.04
C PHE A 460 18.89 16.23 5.78
N LEU A 461 19.06 17.55 5.88
CA LEU A 461 19.46 18.40 4.75
C LEU A 461 20.85 18.01 4.25
N LEU A 462 21.84 17.85 5.13
CA LEU A 462 23.21 17.45 4.79
C LEU A 462 23.26 16.08 4.10
N ARG A 463 22.46 15.10 4.56
CA ARG A 463 22.34 13.79 3.89
C ARG A 463 21.70 13.90 2.51
N ARG A 464 20.65 14.71 2.35
CA ARG A 464 19.93 14.90 1.08
C ARG A 464 20.75 15.68 0.04
N THR A 465 21.54 16.67 0.46
CA THR A 465 22.49 17.39 -0.41
C THR A 465 23.68 16.51 -0.79
N GLY A 466 24.17 15.68 0.14
CA GLY A 466 25.24 14.69 -0.08
C GLY A 466 26.51 14.96 0.75
N CYS A 467 26.45 15.87 1.72
CA CYS A 467 27.58 16.35 2.51
C CYS A 467 27.82 15.47 3.75
N LYS A 468 28.29 14.23 3.52
CA LYS A 468 28.46 13.20 4.58
C LYS A 468 29.38 13.62 5.73
N GLU A 469 30.47 14.33 5.43
CA GLU A 469 31.43 14.77 6.46
C GLU A 469 30.83 15.83 7.39
N LEU A 470 29.97 16.70 6.85
CA LEU A 470 29.22 17.70 7.61
C LEU A 470 28.13 17.03 8.48
N ASP A 471 27.46 15.99 7.96
CA ASP A 471 26.54 15.17 8.76
C ASP A 471 27.25 14.45 9.92
N ASN A 472 28.47 13.94 9.69
CA ASN A 472 29.29 13.37 10.75
C ASN A 472 29.63 14.41 11.83
N LYS A 473 30.02 15.64 11.46
CA LYS A 473 30.26 16.74 12.41
C LYS A 473 29.02 17.05 13.27
N CYS A 474 27.83 17.08 12.67
CA CYS A 474 26.56 17.18 13.40
C CYS A 474 26.33 15.99 14.36
N ALA A 475 26.60 14.77 13.92
CA ALA A 475 26.45 13.55 14.73
C ALA A 475 27.41 13.53 15.93
N GLU A 476 28.66 13.98 15.75
CA GLU A 476 29.65 14.10 16.83
C GLU A 476 29.29 15.21 17.82
N TYR A 477 28.81 16.36 17.33
CA TYR A 477 28.24 17.40 18.20
C TYR A 477 27.07 16.85 19.04
N ALA A 478 26.11 16.17 18.42
CA ALA A 478 24.95 15.60 19.12
C ALA A 478 25.37 14.57 20.19
N LYS A 479 26.30 13.67 19.85
CA LYS A 479 26.93 12.71 20.77
C LYS A 479 27.65 13.41 21.93
N GLY A 480 28.43 14.44 21.64
CA GLY A 480 29.26 15.15 22.62
C GLY A 480 28.51 16.17 23.50
N GLN A 481 27.37 16.70 23.05
CA GLN A 481 26.61 17.75 23.74
C GLN A 481 25.20 17.32 24.16
N LYS A 482 24.82 16.06 23.89
CA LYS A 482 23.52 15.45 24.23
C LYS A 482 22.32 16.08 23.51
N ALA A 483 22.55 16.80 22.41
CA ALA A 483 21.50 17.29 21.51
C ALA A 483 20.76 16.14 20.81
N LEU A 484 19.56 16.41 20.30
CA LEU A 484 18.85 15.51 19.39
C LEU A 484 19.60 15.44 18.05
N GLY A 485 19.82 14.22 17.55
CA GLY A 485 20.56 13.95 16.33
C GLY A 485 20.60 12.45 16.03
N PHE A 486 20.78 12.10 14.76
CA PHE A 486 20.92 10.73 14.28
C PHE A 486 22.39 10.33 14.23
N TYR A 487 22.83 9.58 15.24
CA TYR A 487 24.19 9.06 15.38
C TYR A 487 24.17 7.60 15.80
N GLU A 488 25.31 6.93 15.67
CA GLU A 488 25.55 5.55 16.10
C GLU A 488 26.90 5.48 16.80
N LYS A 489 26.93 4.92 18.02
CA LYS A 489 28.19 4.53 18.66
C LYS A 489 28.60 3.16 18.13
N GLN A 490 29.90 2.87 18.08
CA GLN A 490 30.38 1.52 17.83
C GLN A 490 29.93 0.55 18.95
N THR A 491 29.78 -0.73 18.62
CA THR A 491 29.62 -1.82 19.59
C THR A 491 30.89 -2.01 20.39
N GLU A 492 30.73 -2.25 21.70
CA GLU A 492 31.78 -2.81 22.56
C GLU A 492 31.95 -4.31 22.25
N ASP A 493 33.15 -4.87 22.44
CA ASP A 493 33.40 -6.29 22.20
C ASP A 493 32.49 -7.20 23.05
N GLY A 494 31.93 -8.22 22.42
CA GLY A 494 30.92 -9.10 23.03
C GLY A 494 29.50 -8.54 23.05
N PHE A 495 29.27 -7.28 22.64
CA PHE A 495 27.94 -6.68 22.48
C PHE A 495 27.52 -6.59 21.01
N LYS A 496 26.21 -6.59 20.76
CA LYS A 496 25.60 -6.53 19.43
C LYS A 496 24.46 -5.53 19.36
N HIS A 497 24.40 -4.75 18.28
CA HIS A 497 23.30 -3.81 18.02
C HIS A 497 22.04 -4.53 17.55
N ILE A 498 20.92 -4.13 18.16
CA ILE A 498 19.54 -4.44 17.79
C ILE A 498 18.87 -3.14 17.38
N TYR A 499 18.18 -3.15 16.24
CA TYR A 499 17.60 -1.96 15.62
C TYR A 499 16.08 -1.98 15.83
N PHE A 500 15.60 -1.31 16.88
CA PHE A 500 14.17 -1.23 17.21
C PHE A 500 13.52 -0.10 16.42
N HIS A 501 12.53 -0.40 15.57
CA HIS A 501 11.76 0.64 14.91
C HIS A 501 10.70 1.18 15.87
N VAL A 502 10.72 2.50 16.11
CA VAL A 502 9.81 3.19 17.03
C VAL A 502 8.91 4.12 16.20
N THR A 503 7.59 3.96 16.30
CA THR A 503 6.63 4.77 15.55
C THR A 503 6.36 6.11 16.26
N GLY A 504 6.54 7.20 15.52
CA GLY A 504 6.46 8.58 16.00
C GLY A 504 7.79 9.34 15.91
N ASP A 505 7.79 10.55 16.47
CA ASP A 505 8.93 11.49 16.41
C ASP A 505 9.96 11.26 17.54
N LEU A 506 11.24 11.40 17.21
CA LEU A 506 12.37 11.37 18.13
C LEU A 506 12.31 12.50 19.19
N SER A 507 11.69 13.64 18.87
CA SER A 507 11.40 14.71 19.85
C SER A 507 10.52 14.21 21.01
N ASN A 508 9.58 13.31 20.71
CA ASN A 508 8.66 12.68 21.65
C ASN A 508 9.25 11.43 22.33
N PHE A 509 10.54 11.15 22.14
CA PHE A 509 11.27 10.02 22.71
C PHE A 509 12.06 10.43 23.97
N ASN A 510 11.32 10.72 25.05
CA ASN A 510 11.85 11.23 26.30
C ASN A 510 12.70 10.20 27.11
N LYS A 511 13.29 10.65 28.23
CA LYS A 511 14.12 9.82 29.14
C LYS A 511 13.37 8.60 29.69
N GLU A 512 12.05 8.68 29.83
CA GLU A 512 11.24 7.59 30.38
C GLU A 512 11.00 6.47 29.36
N LYS A 513 10.66 6.78 28.10
CA LYS A 513 10.61 5.76 27.03
C LYS A 513 11.98 5.08 26.83
N ARG A 514 13.08 5.84 26.94
CA ARG A 514 14.46 5.32 26.92
C ARG A 514 14.78 4.40 28.11
N ARG A 515 14.11 4.57 29.25
CA ARG A 515 14.21 3.67 30.41
C ARG A 515 13.42 2.40 30.15
N GLN A 516 12.14 2.55 29.79
CA GLN A 516 11.19 1.46 29.58
C GLN A 516 11.66 0.44 28.52
N ILE A 517 12.22 0.89 27.39
CA ILE A 517 12.75 -0.04 26.36
C ILE A 517 13.89 -0.90 26.92
N ARG A 518 14.84 -0.31 27.66
CA ARG A 518 15.98 -1.06 28.21
C ARG A 518 15.54 -2.07 29.28
N GLU A 519 14.61 -1.66 30.15
CA GLU A 519 14.01 -2.55 31.16
C GLU A 519 13.21 -3.69 30.51
N THR A 520 12.47 -3.40 29.44
CA THR A 520 11.71 -4.39 28.68
C THR A 520 12.62 -5.42 28.01
N VAL A 521 13.68 -4.97 27.31
CA VAL A 521 14.68 -5.86 26.70
C VAL A 521 15.40 -6.70 27.75
N ALA A 522 15.82 -6.09 28.86
CA ALA A 522 16.52 -6.79 29.95
C ALA A 522 15.65 -7.89 30.58
N ALA A 523 14.39 -7.57 30.88
CA ALA A 523 13.43 -8.52 31.45
C ALA A 523 13.15 -9.71 30.51
N MET A 524 13.09 -9.50 29.19
CA MET A 524 12.86 -10.57 28.21
C MET A 524 14.02 -11.55 28.08
N VAL A 525 15.26 -11.05 28.03
CA VAL A 525 16.44 -11.93 27.88
C VAL A 525 16.91 -12.52 29.22
N GLY A 526 16.35 -12.04 30.33
CA GLY A 526 16.71 -12.44 31.69
C GLY A 526 18.06 -11.90 32.14
N CYS A 527 18.37 -10.64 31.79
CA CYS A 527 19.58 -9.94 32.25
C CYS A 527 19.24 -8.71 33.09
N LYS A 528 20.26 -8.05 33.66
CA LYS A 528 20.12 -6.79 34.38
C LYS A 528 20.11 -5.60 33.40
N THR A 529 19.39 -4.54 33.74
CA THR A 529 19.19 -3.34 32.89
C THR A 529 20.49 -2.54 32.61
N ASP A 530 21.56 -2.79 33.37
CA ASP A 530 22.91 -2.25 33.11
C ASP A 530 23.58 -2.92 31.89
N ARG A 531 23.26 -4.19 31.59
CA ARG A 531 23.71 -4.93 30.39
C ARG A 531 22.93 -4.58 29.11
N VAL A 532 22.07 -3.56 29.15
CA VAL A 532 21.30 -3.06 28.00
C VAL A 532 21.55 -1.57 27.83
N SER A 533 22.28 -1.20 26.78
CA SER A 533 22.65 0.19 26.49
C SER A 533 21.90 0.75 25.27
N LEU A 534 21.58 2.04 25.30
CA LEU A 534 21.01 2.76 24.15
C LEU A 534 22.14 3.55 23.48
N ASN A 535 22.50 3.14 22.26
CA ASN A 535 23.74 3.52 21.59
C ASN A 535 23.57 4.34 20.30
N GLY A 536 22.34 4.69 19.92
CA GLY A 536 22.12 5.67 18.86
C GLY A 536 20.71 5.71 18.30
N TYR A 537 20.55 6.47 17.22
CA TYR A 537 19.31 6.62 16.44
C TYR A 537 19.63 6.65 14.94
N ARG A 538 18.91 5.85 14.14
CA ARG A 538 18.88 5.98 12.66
C ARG A 538 17.53 6.56 12.21
N HIS A 539 17.54 7.21 11.05
CA HIS A 539 16.35 7.82 10.42
C HIS A 539 15.48 6.76 9.73
N SER A 540 14.15 6.86 9.84
CA SER A 540 13.18 6.12 9.01
C SER A 540 12.01 7.05 8.65
N GLU A 541 10.82 6.54 8.34
CA GLU A 541 9.57 7.33 8.33
C GLU A 541 9.08 7.67 9.76
N SER A 542 9.74 7.11 10.77
CA SER A 542 9.72 7.52 12.17
C SER A 542 11.18 7.56 12.65
N PHE A 543 11.61 6.71 13.58
CA PHE A 543 13.04 6.49 13.80
C PHE A 543 13.34 5.04 14.23
N ILE A 544 14.61 4.69 14.18
CA ILE A 544 15.16 3.43 14.69
C ILE A 544 16.01 3.73 15.92
N ALA A 545 15.67 3.16 17.06
CA ALA A 545 16.48 3.17 18.27
C ALA A 545 17.50 2.02 18.24
N ILE A 546 18.78 2.35 18.41
CA ILE A 546 19.86 1.36 18.41
C ILE A 546 20.15 0.94 19.87
N VAL A 547 19.87 -0.31 20.20
CA VAL A 547 20.07 -0.89 21.55
C VAL A 547 21.15 -1.95 21.47
N SER A 548 22.11 -1.96 22.40
CA SER A 548 23.14 -3.01 22.46
C SER A 548 22.89 -3.96 23.63
N ILE A 549 23.07 -5.25 23.38
CA ILE A 549 23.02 -6.34 24.36
C ILE A 549 24.20 -7.29 24.12
N GLU A 550 24.60 -8.07 25.13
CA GLU A 550 25.63 -9.10 24.94
C GLU A 550 25.16 -10.17 23.94
N VAL A 551 26.07 -10.68 23.11
CA VAL A 551 25.76 -11.65 22.03
C VAL A 551 25.00 -12.87 22.56
N ILE A 552 25.29 -13.32 23.78
CA ILE A 552 24.63 -14.46 24.45
C ILE A 552 23.11 -14.28 24.64
N TYR A 553 22.61 -13.04 24.64
CA TYR A 553 21.19 -12.73 24.82
C TYR A 553 20.43 -12.60 23.49
N VAL A 554 21.13 -12.46 22.35
CA VAL A 554 20.52 -12.25 21.03
C VAL A 554 19.59 -13.40 20.64
N GLY A 555 20.00 -14.65 20.87
CA GLY A 555 19.17 -15.82 20.58
C GLY A 555 17.84 -15.83 21.34
N LYS A 556 17.85 -15.42 22.62
CA LYS A 556 16.62 -15.26 23.41
C LYS A 556 15.75 -14.12 22.90
N LEU A 557 16.35 -13.00 22.50
CA LEU A 557 15.62 -11.84 21.98
C LEU A 557 14.98 -12.11 20.60
N VAL A 558 15.53 -13.03 19.80
CA VAL A 558 14.87 -13.46 18.55
C VAL A 558 13.73 -14.47 18.84
N ALA A 559 13.87 -15.33 19.84
CA ALA A 559 12.92 -16.38 20.20
C ALA A 559 11.70 -15.89 21.04
N ILE A 560 11.15 -14.72 20.74
CA ILE A 560 10.09 -14.10 21.57
C ILE A 560 8.71 -14.76 21.42
N ASN A 561 8.10 -15.03 22.59
CA ASN A 561 6.70 -15.42 22.73
C ASN A 561 5.74 -14.23 22.47
N GLU A 562 4.44 -14.50 22.36
CA GLU A 562 3.44 -13.47 22.05
C GLU A 562 3.22 -12.45 23.19
N GLN A 563 3.29 -12.88 24.45
CA GLN A 563 3.08 -12.01 25.61
C GLN A 563 4.16 -10.91 25.69
N ASP A 564 5.39 -11.23 25.28
CA ASP A 564 6.49 -10.28 25.16
C ASP A 564 6.36 -9.35 23.93
N ARG A 565 5.76 -9.81 22.82
CA ARG A 565 5.44 -8.93 21.67
C ARG A 565 4.51 -7.78 22.08
N TYR A 566 3.49 -8.07 22.89
CA TYR A 566 2.58 -7.03 23.43
C TYR A 566 3.31 -5.94 24.24
N ARG A 567 4.42 -6.27 24.92
CA ARG A 567 5.21 -5.29 25.69
C ARG A 567 5.89 -4.27 24.79
N PHE A 568 6.46 -4.71 23.66
CA PHE A 568 7.05 -3.80 22.67
C PHE A 568 6.00 -2.96 21.94
N VAL A 569 4.86 -3.53 21.57
CA VAL A 569 3.76 -2.77 20.92
C VAL A 569 3.27 -1.62 21.80
N ARG A 570 3.20 -1.81 23.12
CA ARG A 570 2.88 -0.74 24.10
C ARG A 570 3.93 0.38 24.20
N LEU A 571 5.14 0.17 23.67
CA LEU A 571 6.21 1.17 23.60
C LEU A 571 6.35 1.80 22.21
N ASN A 572 5.31 1.69 21.37
CA ASN A 572 5.29 2.10 19.97
C ASN A 572 6.32 1.37 19.08
N ILE A 573 6.72 0.14 19.43
CA ILE A 573 7.67 -0.64 18.62
C ILE A 573 6.89 -1.69 17.81
N ASP A 574 7.02 -1.63 16.49
CA ASP A 574 6.25 -2.47 15.55
C ASP A 574 7.08 -3.54 14.82
N TYR A 575 8.41 -3.40 14.81
CA TYR A 575 9.38 -4.46 14.54
C TYR A 575 10.76 -4.11 15.11
N PHE A 576 11.67 -5.08 15.17
CA PHE A 576 13.11 -4.83 15.27
C PHE A 576 13.90 -5.71 14.30
N THR A 577 15.16 -5.34 14.04
CA THR A 577 16.10 -6.20 13.30
C THR A 577 17.37 -6.49 14.09
N VAL A 578 17.95 -7.65 13.83
CA VAL A 578 19.33 -8.00 14.20
C VAL A 578 19.92 -8.81 13.05
N ASP A 579 21.13 -8.44 12.62
CA ASP A 579 21.72 -8.91 11.36
C ASP A 579 20.72 -8.76 10.19
N PHE A 580 20.37 -9.87 9.54
CA PHE A 580 19.41 -9.96 8.44
C PHE A 580 18.00 -10.36 8.91
N ILE A 581 17.80 -10.63 10.21
CA ILE A 581 16.54 -11.13 10.77
C ILE A 581 15.66 -9.94 11.17
N LYS A 582 14.44 -9.87 10.62
CA LYS A 582 13.41 -8.89 10.99
C LYS A 582 12.29 -9.56 11.79
N VAL A 583 12.19 -9.22 13.06
CA VAL A 583 11.15 -9.73 13.96
C VAL A 583 9.99 -8.73 13.98
N ILE A 584 8.88 -9.10 13.34
CA ILE A 584 7.66 -8.29 13.30
C ILE A 584 6.89 -8.44 14.62
N LEU A 585 6.49 -7.31 15.20
CA LEU A 585 5.80 -7.24 16.48
C LEU A 585 4.32 -6.87 16.35
N LYS A 586 3.85 -6.50 15.15
CA LYS A 586 2.42 -6.28 14.86
C LYS A 586 1.64 -7.58 15.07
N ILE A 587 0.65 -7.51 15.95
CA ILE A 587 -0.23 -8.63 16.30
C ILE A 587 -1.49 -8.55 15.44
N SER A 588 -1.93 -9.68 14.87
CA SER A 588 -3.16 -9.74 14.07
C SER A 588 -4.39 -9.48 14.96
N PRO A 589 -5.40 -8.71 14.51
CA PRO A 589 -6.58 -8.36 15.33
C PRO A 589 -7.32 -9.55 15.94
N ALA A 590 -7.23 -10.73 15.31
CA ALA A 590 -7.85 -11.99 15.75
C ALA A 590 -7.44 -12.44 17.18
N CYS A 591 -6.37 -11.90 17.77
CA CYS A 591 -5.87 -12.31 19.09
C CYS A 591 -6.32 -11.42 20.26
N ILE A 592 -7.24 -10.47 20.06
CA ILE A 592 -7.82 -9.69 21.17
C ILE A 592 -9.25 -10.16 21.47
N SER A 593 -9.34 -11.27 22.22
CA SER A 593 -10.54 -11.61 23.00
C SER A 593 -10.12 -12.08 24.39
N PRO A 594 -10.69 -11.53 25.48
CA PRO A 594 -10.53 -12.11 26.81
C PRO A 594 -11.39 -13.39 26.86
N ARG A 595 -10.77 -14.56 26.69
CA ARG A 595 -11.47 -15.84 26.82
C ARG A 595 -12.02 -15.98 28.26
N PRO A 596 -13.33 -16.22 28.46
CA PRO A 596 -13.86 -16.60 29.75
C PRO A 596 -13.27 -17.94 30.21
N ILE A 597 -12.89 -18.05 31.49
CA ILE A 597 -12.48 -19.32 32.10
C ILE A 597 -13.75 -20.08 32.49
N SER A 598 -14.30 -20.87 31.58
CA SER A 598 -15.50 -21.67 31.84
C SER A 598 -15.68 -22.86 30.88
N THR A 599 -14.87 -23.92 31.04
CA THR A 599 -15.24 -25.34 30.76
C THR A 599 -14.09 -26.30 31.13
N LEU A 600 -14.03 -26.74 32.39
CA LEU A 600 -13.39 -28.00 32.78
C LEU A 600 -14.30 -28.71 33.79
N GLY A 601 -14.81 -29.88 33.39
CA GLY A 601 -15.62 -30.75 34.27
C GLY A 601 -14.74 -31.55 35.24
N PRO A 602 -15.29 -32.03 36.36
CA PRO A 602 -14.50 -32.52 37.48
C PRO A 602 -14.03 -33.98 37.30
N SER A 603 -12.72 -34.19 37.18
CA SER A 603 -12.09 -35.48 37.52
C SER A 603 -10.59 -35.32 37.80
N ALA A 604 -10.07 -36.17 38.71
CA ALA A 604 -8.65 -36.38 38.98
C ALA A 604 -7.78 -35.15 39.38
N LEU A 605 -8.03 -34.61 40.58
CA LEU A 605 -6.91 -34.23 41.47
C LEU A 605 -7.24 -34.65 42.90
N GLY A 606 -6.49 -35.63 43.41
CA GLY A 606 -6.56 -36.09 44.79
C GLY A 606 -5.25 -35.81 45.51
N LEU A 607 -5.37 -35.62 46.82
CA LEU A 607 -4.30 -35.64 47.83
C LEU A 607 -3.34 -34.44 47.95
N ILE A 608 -3.38 -33.87 49.17
CA ILE A 608 -2.29 -33.23 49.92
C ILE A 608 -1.83 -31.84 49.45
N LEU A 609 -2.41 -30.82 50.11
CA LEU A 609 -1.62 -29.84 50.86
C LEU A 609 -2.20 -29.73 52.27
N GLU A 610 -1.37 -29.96 53.29
CA GLU A 610 -1.68 -29.70 54.70
C GLU A 610 -1.04 -28.37 55.17
N SER A 611 -1.36 -27.96 56.40
CA SER A 611 -1.02 -26.68 57.07
C SER A 611 -1.72 -25.46 56.44
N ARG A 612 -2.61 -24.75 57.17
CA ARG A 612 -2.42 -23.92 58.40
C ARG A 612 -1.66 -22.62 58.09
N ALA A 613 -2.07 -21.45 58.59
CA ALA A 613 -3.12 -21.16 59.59
C ALA A 613 -3.78 -19.79 59.35
N ASP A 614 -4.93 -19.57 60.01
CA ASP A 614 -5.43 -18.35 60.70
C ASP A 614 -5.34 -16.96 60.00
N THR A 615 -6.28 -16.02 60.19
CA THR A 615 -7.20 -15.78 61.34
C THR A 615 -8.63 -15.44 60.92
N SER A 616 -9.62 -15.71 61.80
CA SER A 616 -11.01 -15.27 61.63
C SER A 616 -11.29 -13.87 62.20
N CYS A 617 -12.33 -13.23 61.68
CA CYS A 617 -13.50 -12.71 62.41
C CYS A 617 -14.66 -12.74 61.37
N ASP A 618 -15.83 -13.36 61.58
CA ASP A 618 -16.81 -13.23 62.67
C ASP A 618 -17.40 -11.80 62.70
N MET A 619 -18.71 -11.53 62.61
CA MET A 619 -19.96 -12.34 62.52
C MET A 619 -21.07 -11.43 61.87
N GLU A 620 -22.34 -11.77 61.57
CA GLU A 620 -23.23 -12.90 61.89
C GLU A 620 -24.42 -13.05 60.88
N LYS A 621 -25.27 -14.08 61.10
CA LYS A 621 -26.77 -14.22 61.00
C LYS A 621 -27.67 -13.08 60.43
N ASP A 622 -28.91 -13.29 59.95
CA ASP A 622 -29.75 -14.52 59.90
C ASP A 622 -30.92 -14.49 58.85
N SER A 623 -31.49 -15.69 58.61
CA SER A 623 -32.92 -16.00 58.34
C SER A 623 -33.71 -15.52 57.09
N GLN A 624 -34.39 -16.52 56.48
CA GLN A 624 -35.82 -16.64 56.08
C GLN A 624 -36.62 -15.40 55.57
N ARG A 625 -37.39 -15.42 54.46
CA ARG A 625 -38.22 -16.44 53.72
C ARG A 625 -39.65 -16.66 54.24
N VAL A 626 -40.59 -15.84 53.75
CA VAL A 626 -42.05 -16.09 53.54
C VAL A 626 -42.42 -15.22 52.32
N ASP A 627 -43.03 -15.62 51.19
CA ASP A 627 -44.09 -16.56 50.77
C ASP A 627 -45.49 -15.94 50.59
N TYR A 628 -45.94 -15.98 49.31
CA TYR A 628 -47.26 -15.93 48.66
C TYR A 628 -48.53 -15.35 49.34
N HIS A 629 -49.32 -14.63 48.52
CA HIS A 629 -50.77 -14.88 48.38
C HIS A 629 -51.29 -14.50 46.96
N GLU A 630 -52.61 -14.60 46.71
CA GLU A 630 -53.16 -15.11 45.44
C GLU A 630 -54.29 -14.30 44.74
N HIS A 631 -54.56 -14.71 43.48
CA HIS A 631 -55.88 -14.80 42.81
C HIS A 631 -56.66 -13.54 42.32
N VAL A 632 -56.38 -13.20 41.05
CA VAL A 632 -57.28 -12.88 39.90
C VAL A 632 -58.83 -12.87 40.10
N PRO A 633 -59.50 -11.83 39.52
CA PRO A 633 -60.61 -12.01 38.56
C PRO A 633 -60.33 -11.26 37.22
N LYS A 634 -60.43 -11.88 36.02
CA LYS A 634 -61.64 -12.20 35.21
C LYS A 634 -62.42 -10.95 34.74
N THR A 635 -62.26 -10.46 33.48
CA THR A 635 -62.89 -10.88 32.19
C THR A 635 -64.38 -10.53 32.06
N GLU A 636 -65.00 -10.19 30.91
CA GLU A 636 -64.66 -10.23 29.46
C GLU A 636 -65.03 -8.87 28.76
N GLN A 637 -65.19 -8.60 27.45
CA GLN A 637 -65.07 -9.27 26.10
C GLN A 637 -64.71 -8.12 25.06
N HIS A 638 -64.91 -8.06 23.72
CA HIS A 638 -65.56 -8.87 22.66
C HIS A 638 -64.73 -8.93 21.34
N ARG A 639 -65.02 -8.09 20.32
CA ARG A 639 -64.49 -8.11 18.92
C ARG A 639 -64.53 -6.70 18.28
N ILE A 640 -63.80 -6.40 17.19
CA ILE A 640 -64.24 -6.41 15.77
C ILE A 640 -63.05 -6.09 14.79
N LEU A 641 -63.17 -6.42 13.50
CA LEU A 641 -62.27 -6.15 12.34
C LEU A 641 -63.13 -5.89 11.05
N PRO A 642 -62.64 -5.37 9.89
CA PRO A 642 -61.48 -4.47 9.62
C PRO A 642 -61.81 -3.06 9.00
N PRO A 643 -62.11 -2.81 7.69
CA PRO A 643 -61.19 -2.75 6.51
C PRO A 643 -61.22 -1.47 5.58
N ARG A 644 -60.25 -1.41 4.63
CA ARG A 644 -60.24 -0.78 3.25
C ARG A 644 -60.03 0.74 3.00
N VAL A 645 -58.94 1.03 2.25
CA VAL A 645 -58.82 1.76 0.94
C VAL A 645 -59.59 3.09 0.67
N PHE A 646 -58.87 4.14 0.20
CA PHE A 646 -59.34 5.04 -0.88
C PHE A 646 -58.20 5.76 -1.65
N VAL A 647 -58.50 6.31 -2.84
CA VAL A 647 -57.57 7.03 -3.76
C VAL A 647 -58.31 8.17 -4.48
N PRO A 648 -57.67 9.33 -4.76
CA PRO A 648 -58.05 10.21 -5.87
C PRO A 648 -56.90 10.52 -6.86
N SER A 649 -57.22 11.05 -8.04
CA SER A 649 -56.34 11.03 -9.24
C SER A 649 -56.38 12.32 -10.08
N LYS A 650 -55.28 12.56 -10.83
CA LYS A 650 -55.16 13.34 -12.09
C LYS A 650 -55.61 14.81 -12.13
N VAL A 651 -54.67 15.69 -12.50
CA VAL A 651 -54.85 16.75 -13.51
C VAL A 651 -53.67 16.66 -14.51
N ARG A 652 -53.86 17.14 -15.74
CA ARG A 652 -52.91 17.02 -16.88
C ARG A 652 -52.92 18.32 -17.70
N VAL A 653 -51.76 18.95 -17.88
CA VAL A 653 -51.51 20.03 -18.87
C VAL A 653 -50.11 19.80 -19.46
N ASP A 654 -49.85 20.36 -20.64
CA ASP A 654 -48.75 20.04 -21.56
C ASP A 654 -48.04 21.34 -22.03
N THR A 655 -47.06 21.22 -22.94
CA THR A 655 -46.44 22.28 -23.79
C THR A 655 -45.38 23.25 -23.22
N SER A 656 -44.15 23.06 -23.74
CA SER A 656 -43.40 24.03 -24.57
C SER A 656 -42.78 25.34 -24.04
N THR A 657 -41.44 25.35 -24.08
CA THR A 657 -40.54 26.42 -24.63
C THR A 657 -40.34 27.78 -23.93
N ARG A 658 -39.04 28.13 -23.79
CA ARG A 658 -38.43 29.49 -23.71
C ARG A 658 -38.82 30.40 -22.53
N PHE A 659 -37.81 30.85 -21.78
CA PHE A 659 -37.08 32.09 -22.12
C PHE A 659 -35.68 32.14 -21.48
N LEU A 660 -34.87 33.13 -21.88
CA LEU A 660 -33.45 33.32 -21.55
C LEU A 660 -33.23 34.48 -20.56
N HIS A 661 -32.00 34.55 -20.02
CA HIS A 661 -31.45 35.60 -19.15
C HIS A 661 -32.08 35.66 -17.73
N LYS A 662 -31.32 35.95 -16.66
CA LYS A 662 -30.04 36.67 -16.62
C LYS A 662 -29.19 36.22 -15.40
N MET A 663 -27.91 35.92 -15.63
CA MET A 663 -26.84 36.01 -14.62
C MET A 663 -25.57 36.47 -15.33
N GLU A 664 -25.17 37.69 -15.01
CA GLU A 664 -23.85 38.25 -15.33
C GLU A 664 -23.22 38.60 -13.97
N ASP A 665 -22.03 38.03 -13.76
CA ASP A 665 -20.89 38.50 -12.96
C ASP A 665 -21.11 39.13 -11.56
N GLU A 666 -20.49 38.49 -10.56
CA GLU A 666 -19.62 39.21 -9.64
C GLU A 666 -18.45 38.29 -9.19
N GLU A 667 -17.24 38.54 -9.70
CA GLU A 667 -16.03 37.82 -9.27
C GLU A 667 -15.50 38.35 -7.92
N SER A 668 -15.14 37.45 -7.00
CA SER A 668 -14.12 37.73 -5.99
C SER A 668 -13.40 36.44 -5.57
N MET A 669 -12.08 36.54 -5.35
CA MET A 669 -11.20 35.37 -5.17
C MET A 669 -10.99 35.01 -3.68
N GLU A 670 -11.23 33.74 -3.32
CA GLU A 670 -10.60 33.10 -2.14
C GLU A 670 -9.69 31.95 -2.57
N THR A 671 -8.38 32.21 -2.61
CA THR A 671 -7.33 31.26 -3.00
C THR A 671 -6.96 30.29 -1.86
N SER A 672 -7.79 29.25 -1.69
CA SER A 672 -7.53 28.20 -0.70
C SER A 672 -6.41 27.22 -1.13
N LEU A 673 -5.38 27.10 -0.29
CA LEU A 673 -4.30 26.11 -0.43
C LEU A 673 -4.84 24.69 -0.27
N LYS A 674 -5.12 24.04 -1.40
CA LYS A 674 -5.50 22.62 -1.46
C LYS A 674 -4.26 21.76 -1.18
N LEU A 675 -4.39 20.78 -0.29
CA LEU A 675 -3.52 19.60 -0.31
C LEU A 675 -3.57 18.96 -1.71
N PRO A 676 -2.49 18.35 -2.21
CA PRO A 676 -2.50 17.70 -3.52
C PRO A 676 -3.59 16.62 -3.58
N ILE A 677 -4.67 16.92 -4.29
CA ILE A 677 -5.60 15.91 -4.78
C ILE A 677 -4.77 15.01 -5.71
N PRO A 678 -4.82 13.67 -5.57
CA PRO A 678 -4.15 12.79 -6.53
C PRO A 678 -4.55 13.19 -7.95
N LYS A 679 -3.57 13.44 -8.83
CA LYS A 679 -3.83 13.81 -10.23
C LYS A 679 -4.80 12.78 -10.82
N ARG A 680 -6.00 13.24 -11.18
CA ARG A 680 -7.05 12.37 -11.71
C ARG A 680 -6.80 12.14 -13.19
N PHE A 681 -5.75 11.36 -13.48
CA PHE A 681 -5.41 10.96 -14.83
C PHE A 681 -6.59 10.27 -15.49
N GLU A 682 -6.88 10.65 -16.73
CA GLU A 682 -7.72 9.84 -17.63
C GLU A 682 -6.82 8.84 -18.37
N TYR A 683 -7.21 7.57 -18.33
CA TYR A 683 -6.37 6.45 -18.77
C TYR A 683 -6.69 6.03 -20.21
N ASN A 684 -6.41 6.93 -21.16
CA ASN A 684 -6.67 6.73 -22.59
C ASN A 684 -5.37 6.68 -23.39
N ALA A 685 -5.03 5.51 -23.95
CA ALA A 685 -3.84 5.35 -24.79
C ALA A 685 -4.04 6.02 -26.17
N ARG A 686 -3.33 7.13 -26.40
CA ARG A 686 -3.26 7.85 -27.67
C ARG A 686 -1.94 7.51 -28.35
N LEU A 687 -1.97 7.14 -29.64
CA LEU A 687 -0.77 6.95 -30.45
C LEU A 687 -0.09 8.32 -30.65
N ARG A 688 1.16 8.44 -30.23
CA ARG A 688 1.97 9.67 -30.30
C ARG A 688 2.87 9.69 -31.53
N SER A 689 3.49 8.56 -31.86
CA SER A 689 4.35 8.39 -33.04
C SER A 689 4.55 6.90 -33.36
N SER A 690 5.07 6.62 -34.56
CA SER A 690 5.55 5.29 -34.95
C SER A 690 6.99 5.43 -35.46
N ILE A 691 7.93 4.75 -34.81
CA ILE A 691 9.35 4.70 -35.22
C ILE A 691 9.47 3.58 -36.26
N ASN A 692 10.02 3.86 -37.44
CA ASN A 692 10.26 2.84 -38.46
C ASN A 692 11.59 2.13 -38.16
N VAL A 693 11.60 0.80 -38.21
CA VAL A 693 12.82 0.01 -37.96
C VAL A 693 13.04 -1.02 -39.06
N SER A 694 14.29 -1.19 -39.48
CA SER A 694 14.72 -2.07 -40.58
C SER A 694 14.75 -3.57 -40.20
N THR A 695 13.82 -4.01 -39.34
CA THR A 695 13.81 -5.34 -38.72
C THR A 695 12.40 -5.92 -38.72
N SER A 696 12.24 -7.09 -39.35
CA SER A 696 11.05 -7.93 -39.19
C SER A 696 11.07 -8.66 -37.85
N ASN A 697 9.92 -8.65 -37.16
CA ASN A 697 9.64 -9.38 -35.91
C ASN A 697 10.49 -8.96 -34.69
N ILE A 698 9.97 -8.00 -33.91
CA ILE A 698 10.61 -7.50 -32.67
C ILE A 698 10.18 -8.36 -31.47
N ASN A 699 11.06 -9.22 -30.97
CA ASN A 699 10.76 -10.17 -29.89
C ASN A 699 10.90 -9.55 -28.48
N HIS A 700 11.73 -8.52 -28.32
CA HIS A 700 11.89 -7.78 -27.06
C HIS A 700 12.34 -6.34 -27.31
N ILE A 701 11.97 -5.44 -26.40
CA ILE A 701 12.44 -4.05 -26.36
C ILE A 701 12.89 -3.75 -24.92
N SER A 702 13.99 -3.04 -24.75
CA SER A 702 14.38 -2.46 -23.46
C SER A 702 14.79 -1.01 -23.64
N CYS A 703 14.18 -0.14 -22.85
CA CYS A 703 14.53 1.27 -22.73
C CYS A 703 15.33 1.51 -21.43
N PHE A 704 16.04 2.64 -21.39
CA PHE A 704 16.73 3.15 -20.19
C PHE A 704 16.78 4.68 -20.20
N LYS A 705 16.91 5.25 -21.39
CA LYS A 705 16.64 6.67 -21.69
C LYS A 705 15.71 6.76 -22.89
N PRO A 706 14.85 7.78 -22.99
CA PRO A 706 13.84 7.90 -24.05
C PRO A 706 14.41 7.88 -25.48
N ASN A 707 15.67 8.32 -25.64
CA ASN A 707 16.33 8.50 -26.93
C ASN A 707 17.21 7.30 -27.35
N ARG A 708 17.18 6.16 -26.63
CA ARG A 708 17.88 4.92 -27.01
C ARG A 708 17.10 3.67 -26.63
N LEU A 709 16.86 2.79 -27.60
CA LEU A 709 16.17 1.52 -27.40
C LEU A 709 17.08 0.35 -27.79
N TRP A 710 17.01 -0.73 -27.03
CA TRP A 710 17.58 -2.03 -27.38
C TRP A 710 16.47 -2.96 -27.87
N LEU A 711 16.66 -3.54 -29.05
CA LEU A 711 15.71 -4.45 -29.71
C LEU A 711 16.34 -5.83 -29.87
N SER A 712 15.59 -6.92 -29.67
CA SER A 712 16.01 -8.26 -30.13
C SER A 712 15.12 -8.75 -31.27
N THR A 713 15.74 -9.19 -32.36
CA THR A 713 15.14 -10.12 -33.33
C THR A 713 15.59 -11.55 -33.00
N GLU A 714 15.36 -12.50 -33.90
CA GLU A 714 15.65 -13.93 -33.68
C GLU A 714 17.14 -14.25 -33.43
N ASN A 715 18.10 -13.54 -34.03
CA ASN A 715 19.54 -13.85 -33.89
C ASN A 715 20.43 -12.61 -33.65
N ILE A 716 19.81 -11.46 -33.35
CA ILE A 716 20.50 -10.17 -33.30
C ILE A 716 19.89 -9.29 -32.21
N ILE A 717 20.74 -8.63 -31.42
CA ILE A 717 20.35 -7.48 -30.60
C ILE A 717 20.88 -6.19 -31.25
N LYS A 718 20.02 -5.17 -31.37
CA LYS A 718 20.31 -3.88 -32.00
C LYS A 718 20.12 -2.73 -31.00
N GLU A 719 21.07 -1.81 -30.93
CA GLU A 719 20.91 -0.48 -30.30
C GLU A 719 20.40 0.48 -31.37
N ILE A 720 19.31 1.20 -31.12
CA ILE A 720 18.79 2.26 -32.02
C ILE A 720 18.63 3.60 -31.29
N ASP A 721 18.59 4.69 -32.06
CA ASP A 721 18.21 6.03 -31.60
C ASP A 721 16.68 6.24 -31.58
N GLU A 722 16.24 7.49 -31.43
CA GLU A 722 14.82 7.87 -31.37
C GLU A 722 14.11 7.91 -32.73
N ASP A 723 14.86 8.03 -33.84
CA ASP A 723 14.34 8.03 -35.21
C ASP A 723 14.30 6.61 -35.81
N GLY A 724 15.05 5.66 -35.24
CA GLY A 724 15.12 4.25 -35.64
C GLY A 724 16.43 3.84 -36.31
N HIS A 725 17.44 4.71 -36.37
CA HIS A 725 18.74 4.39 -36.97
C HIS A 725 19.54 3.41 -36.09
N LEU A 726 20.28 2.52 -36.74
CA LEU A 726 21.12 1.52 -36.09
C LEU A 726 22.39 2.15 -35.51
N LEU A 727 22.52 2.16 -34.18
CA LEU A 727 23.71 2.61 -33.46
C LEU A 727 24.72 1.48 -33.20
N ARG A 728 24.24 0.26 -32.96
CA ARG A 728 25.08 -0.92 -32.67
C ARG A 728 24.35 -2.21 -33.01
N GLU A 729 25.10 -3.23 -33.39
CA GLU A 729 24.58 -4.58 -33.61
C GLU A 729 25.40 -5.62 -32.84
N LEU A 730 24.73 -6.64 -32.31
CA LEU A 730 25.32 -7.77 -31.59
C LEU A 730 24.71 -9.06 -32.14
N SER A 731 25.53 -9.90 -32.79
CA SER A 731 25.12 -11.25 -33.18
C SER A 731 25.07 -12.16 -31.96
N VAL A 732 23.90 -12.73 -31.69
CA VAL A 732 23.65 -13.64 -30.56
C VAL A 732 22.69 -14.71 -31.06
N ASN A 733 23.10 -15.97 -31.03
CA ASN A 733 22.25 -17.08 -31.46
C ASN A 733 21.12 -17.25 -30.44
N LEU A 734 19.93 -16.79 -30.82
CA LEU A 734 18.74 -16.76 -29.99
C LEU A 734 17.60 -17.49 -30.73
N THR A 735 16.50 -17.76 -30.02
CA THR A 735 15.46 -18.72 -30.43
C THR A 735 14.03 -18.29 -30.04
N HIS A 736 13.89 -17.31 -29.14
CA HIS A 736 12.69 -17.06 -28.32
C HIS A 736 12.52 -15.55 -27.98
N ALA A 737 12.19 -15.19 -26.73
CA ALA A 737 11.99 -13.81 -26.27
C ALA A 737 12.41 -13.61 -24.79
N GLY A 738 12.48 -12.35 -24.32
CA GLY A 738 12.82 -12.00 -22.93
C GLY A 738 14.32 -11.93 -22.62
N TYR A 739 15.13 -11.64 -23.64
CA TYR A 739 16.57 -11.92 -23.66
C TYR A 739 17.50 -10.92 -23.01
N HIS A 740 17.07 -9.67 -22.88
CA HIS A 740 17.92 -8.57 -22.49
C HIS A 740 17.19 -7.57 -21.62
N THR A 741 17.94 -6.82 -20.83
CA THR A 741 17.45 -5.80 -19.92
C THR A 741 18.57 -4.79 -19.72
N VAL A 742 18.26 -3.52 -19.49
CA VAL A 742 19.31 -2.52 -19.23
C VAL A 742 19.55 -2.43 -17.73
N SER A 743 20.80 -2.63 -17.32
CA SER A 743 21.23 -2.49 -15.93
C SER A 743 21.04 -1.04 -15.44
N LYS A 744 20.92 -0.87 -14.13
CA LYS A 744 20.87 0.45 -13.47
C LYS A 744 22.02 1.40 -13.84
N ALA A 745 23.15 0.87 -14.31
CA ALA A 745 24.31 1.63 -14.78
C ALA A 745 24.25 2.01 -16.28
N GLY A 746 23.19 1.65 -17.00
CA GLY A 746 23.01 1.89 -18.44
C GLY A 746 23.72 0.89 -19.37
N GLY A 747 24.40 -0.13 -18.82
CA GLY A 747 24.95 -1.25 -19.59
C GLY A 747 23.88 -2.30 -19.92
N LEU A 748 23.96 -2.93 -21.08
CA LEU A 748 23.03 -3.98 -21.51
C LEU A 748 23.40 -5.33 -20.86
N LEU A 749 22.45 -5.96 -20.18
CA LEU A 749 22.50 -7.38 -19.80
C LEU A 749 21.77 -8.20 -20.87
N PHE A 750 22.36 -9.32 -21.31
CA PHE A 750 21.77 -10.18 -22.33
C PHE A 750 22.16 -11.65 -22.12
N LYS A 751 21.26 -12.59 -22.46
CA LYS A 751 21.60 -14.02 -22.49
C LYS A 751 22.44 -14.35 -23.73
N LYS A 752 23.42 -15.24 -23.58
CA LYS A 752 24.17 -15.89 -24.67
C LYS A 752 24.74 -17.22 -24.17
N ASP A 753 24.71 -18.27 -24.99
CA ASP A 753 25.32 -19.58 -24.69
C ASP A 753 24.86 -20.21 -23.34
N ASN A 754 23.60 -19.96 -22.94
CA ASN A 754 22.98 -20.28 -21.64
C ASN A 754 23.55 -19.57 -20.39
N ASP A 755 24.34 -18.51 -20.56
CA ASP A 755 24.82 -17.61 -19.50
C ASP A 755 24.32 -16.17 -19.71
N ILE A 756 24.36 -15.34 -18.65
CA ILE A 756 24.13 -13.89 -18.74
C ILE A 756 25.45 -13.14 -18.92
N TYR A 757 25.52 -12.37 -20.00
CA TYR A 757 26.59 -11.44 -20.30
C TYR A 757 26.17 -10.00 -20.03
N MET A 758 27.15 -9.15 -19.72
CA MET A 758 26.97 -7.71 -19.55
C MET A 758 27.88 -6.94 -20.52
N LEU A 759 27.26 -6.15 -21.40
CA LEU A 759 27.90 -5.12 -22.21
C LEU A 759 27.89 -3.80 -21.42
N SER A 760 29.07 -3.31 -21.04
CA SER A 760 29.22 -2.03 -20.35
C SER A 760 28.95 -0.84 -21.27
N SER A 761 28.76 0.34 -20.68
CA SER A 761 28.71 1.61 -21.42
C SER A 761 30.03 1.96 -22.13
N SER A 762 31.17 1.41 -21.69
CA SER A 762 32.47 1.51 -22.38
C SER A 762 32.63 0.55 -23.57
N GLY A 763 31.67 -0.37 -23.79
CA GLY A 763 31.72 -1.35 -24.88
C GLY A 763 32.36 -2.70 -24.52
N GLU A 764 32.79 -2.88 -23.28
CA GLU A 764 33.37 -4.14 -22.78
C GLU A 764 32.28 -5.18 -22.52
N ILE A 765 32.49 -6.43 -22.96
CA ILE A 765 31.58 -7.55 -22.73
C ILE A 765 32.21 -8.51 -21.72
N ARG A 766 31.53 -8.76 -20.59
CA ARG A 766 31.91 -9.77 -19.59
C ARG A 766 30.80 -10.80 -19.38
N ASN A 767 31.16 -12.06 -19.14
CA ASN A 767 30.24 -13.05 -18.59
C ASN A 767 30.03 -12.77 -17.08
N LEU A 768 28.83 -12.95 -16.55
CA LEU A 768 28.53 -12.85 -15.11
C LEU A 768 28.50 -14.20 -14.40
N HIS A 769 28.63 -15.31 -15.13
CA HIS A 769 28.51 -16.69 -14.66
C HIS A 769 27.18 -16.99 -13.95
N ILE A 770 26.13 -16.27 -14.35
CA ILE A 770 24.74 -16.54 -14.00
C ILE A 770 24.16 -17.41 -15.12
N HIS A 771 23.81 -18.65 -14.80
CA HIS A 771 23.13 -19.54 -15.73
C HIS A 771 21.71 -19.05 -16.03
N ALA A 772 21.33 -19.04 -17.30
CA ALA A 772 19.98 -18.72 -17.76
C ALA A 772 19.67 -19.52 -19.04
N ASN A 773 18.89 -20.60 -18.90
CA ASN A 773 18.54 -21.49 -19.99
C ASN A 773 17.71 -20.78 -21.09
N GLU A 774 17.51 -21.41 -22.26
CA GLU A 774 16.79 -20.81 -23.39
C GLU A 774 15.43 -20.19 -23.04
N LEU A 775 14.68 -20.80 -22.12
CA LEU A 775 13.32 -20.42 -21.73
C LEU A 775 13.27 -19.38 -20.59
N SER A 776 14.40 -19.13 -19.90
CA SER A 776 14.46 -18.17 -18.79
C SER A 776 14.36 -16.72 -19.28
N CYS A 777 13.72 -15.84 -18.53
CA CYS A 777 13.74 -14.40 -18.81
C CYS A 777 14.66 -13.66 -17.84
N ILE A 778 15.15 -12.47 -18.23
CA ILE A 778 16.00 -11.65 -17.36
C ILE A 778 15.46 -10.24 -17.17
N HIS A 779 15.57 -9.71 -15.95
CA HIS A 779 15.17 -8.35 -15.60
C HIS A 779 16.17 -7.73 -14.60
N SER A 780 16.65 -6.51 -14.83
CA SER A 780 17.54 -5.83 -13.89
C SER A 780 16.77 -4.83 -13.03
N SER A 781 16.95 -4.94 -11.71
CA SER A 781 16.42 -4.00 -10.74
C SER A 781 16.98 -2.60 -11.00
N GLN A 782 16.07 -1.64 -11.23
CA GLN A 782 16.44 -0.23 -11.25
C GLN A 782 16.53 0.34 -9.83
N LEU A 783 15.91 -0.32 -8.84
CA LEU A 783 15.96 0.09 -7.43
C LEU A 783 17.33 -0.16 -6.80
N ASN A 784 17.91 -1.35 -6.97
CA ASN A 784 19.14 -1.78 -6.28
C ASN A 784 20.28 -2.19 -7.24
N GLY A 785 19.98 -2.67 -8.44
CA GLY A 785 20.97 -3.15 -9.43
C GLY A 785 21.12 -4.67 -9.52
N ASP A 786 20.36 -5.43 -8.73
CA ASP A 786 20.28 -6.89 -8.82
C ASP A 786 19.71 -7.36 -10.17
N ILE A 787 19.92 -8.64 -10.46
CA ILE A 787 19.52 -9.32 -11.69
C ILE A 787 18.55 -10.45 -11.30
N PHE A 788 17.33 -10.39 -11.82
CA PHE A 788 16.35 -11.45 -11.70
C PHE A 788 16.40 -12.37 -12.93
N VAL A 789 16.33 -13.68 -12.69
CA VAL A 789 16.24 -14.74 -13.71
C VAL A 789 14.96 -15.52 -13.44
N GLY A 790 14.01 -15.46 -14.36
CA GLY A 790 12.69 -16.09 -14.24
C GLY A 790 12.55 -17.33 -15.09
N GLU A 791 12.21 -18.46 -14.49
CA GLU A 791 11.96 -19.72 -15.17
C GLU A 791 10.49 -20.16 -14.97
N GLU A 792 10.11 -21.36 -15.40
CA GLU A 792 8.71 -21.83 -15.29
C GLU A 792 8.29 -22.06 -13.83
N GLU A 793 9.18 -22.62 -13.00
CA GLU A 793 8.89 -23.08 -11.64
C GLU A 793 9.60 -22.26 -10.52
N LEU A 794 10.42 -21.26 -10.89
CA LEU A 794 11.16 -20.40 -9.96
C LEU A 794 11.52 -19.03 -10.54
N ILE A 795 11.84 -18.10 -9.65
CA ILE A 795 12.57 -16.86 -9.93
C ILE A 795 13.79 -16.83 -9.02
N GLU A 796 14.96 -16.53 -9.57
CA GLU A 796 16.18 -16.32 -8.81
C GLU A 796 16.68 -14.89 -8.92
N ARG A 797 17.28 -14.41 -7.84
CA ARG A 797 17.84 -13.06 -7.72
C ARG A 797 19.34 -13.17 -7.48
N TYR A 798 20.11 -12.43 -8.25
CA TYR A 798 21.57 -12.36 -8.19
C TYR A 798 22.00 -10.90 -8.01
N ASN A 799 23.16 -10.64 -7.42
CA ASN A 799 23.75 -9.29 -7.46
C ASN A 799 24.52 -9.02 -8.76
N ASP A 800 25.07 -7.81 -8.89
CA ASP A 800 25.91 -7.32 -10.01
C ASP A 800 27.19 -8.15 -10.29
N LYS A 801 27.52 -9.10 -9.40
CA LYS A 801 28.68 -9.99 -9.44
C LYS A 801 28.31 -11.47 -9.63
N GLY A 802 27.04 -11.77 -9.90
CA GLY A 802 26.57 -13.14 -10.12
C GLY A 802 26.40 -13.98 -8.84
N VAL A 803 26.42 -13.37 -7.65
CA VAL A 803 26.14 -14.10 -6.40
C VAL A 803 24.64 -14.19 -6.18
N LYS A 804 24.12 -15.42 -6.08
CA LYS A 804 22.70 -15.70 -5.79
C LYS A 804 22.32 -15.21 -4.39
N LEU A 805 21.25 -14.42 -4.31
CA LEU A 805 20.74 -13.79 -3.09
C LEU A 805 19.45 -14.46 -2.58
N GLN A 806 18.58 -14.92 -3.48
CA GLN A 806 17.21 -15.33 -3.18
C GLN A 806 16.67 -16.25 -4.28
N THR A 807 15.83 -17.22 -3.91
CA THR A 807 15.04 -18.04 -4.84
C THR A 807 13.59 -18.03 -4.39
N ILE A 808 12.66 -17.73 -5.30
CA ILE A 808 11.21 -17.65 -5.09
C ILE A 808 10.59 -18.76 -5.94
N SER A 809 9.81 -19.68 -5.35
CA SER A 809 9.19 -20.77 -6.13
C SER A 809 7.81 -20.38 -6.66
N THR A 810 7.61 -20.55 -7.97
CA THR A 810 6.32 -20.35 -8.65
C THR A 810 5.51 -21.65 -8.79
N ILE A 811 6.05 -22.81 -8.36
CA ILE A 811 5.44 -24.15 -8.50
C ILE A 811 3.97 -24.22 -8.05
N LYS A 812 3.60 -23.47 -7.01
CA LYS A 812 2.22 -23.45 -6.48
C LYS A 812 1.20 -22.80 -7.43
N PHE A 813 1.66 -22.17 -8.51
CA PHE A 813 0.86 -21.56 -9.57
C PHE A 813 0.99 -22.32 -10.91
N THR A 814 1.87 -23.33 -11.02
CA THR A 814 2.07 -24.16 -12.21
C THR A 814 1.27 -25.47 -12.14
N GLU A 815 -0.06 -25.38 -12.20
CA GLU A 815 -0.90 -26.59 -12.33
C GLU A 815 -0.60 -27.37 -13.62
N ARG A 816 -0.71 -28.71 -13.54
CA ARG A 816 -0.46 -29.65 -14.66
C ARG A 816 -1.58 -29.70 -15.72
N SER A 817 -2.32 -28.63 -15.90
CA SER A 817 -3.56 -28.58 -16.69
C SER A 817 -3.32 -28.16 -18.15
N ALA A 818 -3.07 -29.14 -19.03
CA ALA A 818 -3.19 -29.13 -20.51
C ALA A 818 -2.45 -28.08 -21.38
N PHE A 819 -2.05 -26.91 -20.86
CA PHE A 819 -1.58 -25.78 -21.67
C PHE A 819 -0.18 -25.90 -22.30
N ARG A 820 0.59 -26.97 -22.00
CA ARG A 820 1.89 -27.24 -22.64
C ARG A 820 1.81 -27.26 -24.18
N CYS A 821 0.66 -27.65 -24.74
CA CYS A 821 0.46 -27.69 -26.19
C CYS A 821 0.38 -26.30 -26.87
N PHE A 822 0.16 -25.19 -26.14
CA PHE A 822 0.20 -23.84 -26.71
C PHE A 822 1.61 -23.23 -26.73
N LYS A 823 2.46 -23.54 -25.74
CA LYS A 823 3.89 -23.16 -25.75
C LYS A 823 4.63 -23.65 -27.00
N LEU A 824 4.26 -24.82 -27.52
CA LEU A 824 4.88 -25.45 -28.69
C LEU A 824 4.45 -24.87 -30.05
N VAL A 825 3.47 -23.96 -30.09
CA VAL A 825 2.91 -23.43 -31.36
C VAL A 825 3.35 -21.98 -31.62
N TYR A 826 3.77 -21.24 -30.59
CA TYR A 826 4.13 -19.82 -30.69
C TYR A 826 5.31 -19.47 -29.76
N PRO A 827 6.53 -19.27 -30.29
CA PRO A 827 7.77 -19.07 -29.51
C PRO A 827 7.92 -17.68 -28.84
N ASN A 828 6.81 -17.02 -28.48
CA ASN A 828 6.79 -15.70 -27.83
C ASN A 828 6.12 -15.68 -26.44
N PHE A 829 5.61 -16.82 -25.95
CA PHE A 829 4.87 -16.93 -24.68
C PHE A 829 5.72 -17.42 -23.50
N TYR A 830 6.87 -16.80 -23.27
CA TYR A 830 7.77 -17.13 -22.16
C TYR A 830 7.55 -16.24 -20.93
N CYS A 831 8.17 -16.64 -19.82
CA CYS A 831 8.15 -15.89 -18.58
C CYS A 831 8.58 -14.43 -18.84
N LYS A 832 7.99 -13.46 -18.14
CA LYS A 832 8.42 -12.05 -18.17
C LYS A 832 8.36 -11.53 -16.74
N ILE A 833 9.43 -10.88 -16.29
CA ILE A 833 9.54 -10.26 -14.96
C ILE A 833 9.60 -8.74 -15.09
N THR A 834 9.00 -8.03 -14.15
CA THR A 834 9.18 -6.59 -13.95
C THR A 834 9.20 -6.25 -12.45
N GLU A 835 10.10 -5.36 -12.02
CA GLU A 835 10.18 -4.86 -10.63
C GLU A 835 9.36 -3.57 -10.50
N ASN A 836 8.36 -3.57 -9.61
CA ASN A 836 7.56 -2.37 -9.31
C ASN A 836 8.36 -1.42 -8.38
N ILE A 837 8.00 -0.12 -8.34
CA ILE A 837 8.74 0.95 -7.64
C ILE A 837 8.90 0.74 -6.12
N ASN A 838 8.12 -0.15 -5.52
CA ASN A 838 8.20 -0.55 -4.11
C ASN A 838 9.03 -1.83 -3.87
N GLY A 839 9.61 -2.42 -4.90
CA GLY A 839 10.37 -3.67 -4.86
C GLY A 839 9.53 -4.94 -4.99
N ASP A 840 8.23 -4.84 -5.32
CA ASP A 840 7.44 -6.03 -5.64
C ASP A 840 7.86 -6.61 -7.00
N ILE A 841 8.09 -7.92 -7.03
CA ILE A 841 8.51 -8.68 -8.22
C ILE A 841 7.25 -9.23 -8.88
N VAL A 842 6.94 -8.77 -10.08
CA VAL A 842 5.75 -9.19 -10.84
C VAL A 842 6.15 -10.05 -12.02
N THR A 843 5.48 -11.18 -12.21
CA THR A 843 5.78 -12.16 -13.26
C THR A 843 4.52 -12.73 -13.92
N ILE A 844 4.68 -13.44 -15.05
CA ILE A 844 3.63 -14.21 -15.71
C ILE A 844 3.85 -15.70 -15.48
N VAL A 845 2.86 -16.39 -14.88
CA VAL A 845 2.85 -17.84 -14.63
C VAL A 845 1.48 -18.41 -15.01
N ASN A 846 1.42 -19.51 -15.77
CA ASN A 846 0.17 -20.18 -16.21
C ASN A 846 -0.93 -19.22 -16.72
N ASN A 847 -0.57 -18.30 -17.63
CA ASN A 847 -1.45 -17.26 -18.19
C ASN A 847 -2.10 -16.33 -17.14
N GLN A 848 -1.49 -16.20 -15.96
CA GLN A 848 -1.88 -15.27 -14.91
C GLN A 848 -0.69 -14.38 -14.53
N LEU A 849 -0.99 -13.16 -14.11
CA LEU A 849 0.01 -12.25 -13.57
C LEU A 849 0.12 -12.50 -12.06
N VAL A 850 1.29 -12.89 -11.57
CA VAL A 850 1.54 -13.18 -10.14
C VAL A 850 2.54 -12.15 -9.61
N ALA A 851 2.19 -11.50 -8.50
CA ALA A 851 3.06 -10.56 -7.81
C ALA A 851 3.56 -11.14 -6.49
N PHE A 852 4.84 -10.95 -6.23
CA PHE A 852 5.52 -11.26 -4.97
C PHE A 852 6.08 -9.98 -4.37
N LYS A 853 6.21 -9.92 -3.05
CA LYS A 853 6.93 -8.86 -2.35
C LYS A 853 8.44 -9.05 -2.54
N SER A 854 9.24 -8.03 -2.20
CA SER A 854 10.70 -8.09 -2.25
C SER A 854 11.34 -9.21 -1.39
N ASP A 855 10.64 -9.74 -0.39
CA ASP A 855 11.03 -10.89 0.43
C ASP A 855 10.63 -12.25 -0.17
N GLY A 856 9.82 -12.26 -1.24
CA GLY A 856 9.33 -13.46 -1.92
C GLY A 856 7.96 -13.96 -1.43
N GLU A 857 7.30 -13.27 -0.48
CA GLU A 857 5.92 -13.60 -0.11
C GLU A 857 4.96 -13.25 -1.26
N HIS A 858 3.98 -14.10 -1.53
CA HIS A 858 2.91 -13.81 -2.50
C HIS A 858 2.12 -12.55 -2.08
N LYS A 859 1.80 -11.69 -3.05
CA LYS A 859 1.01 -10.46 -2.84
C LYS A 859 -0.37 -10.53 -3.48
N PHE A 860 -0.43 -10.84 -4.78
CA PHE A 860 -1.69 -10.98 -5.51
C PHE A 860 -1.52 -11.85 -6.77
N THR A 861 -2.64 -12.30 -7.32
CA THR A 861 -2.71 -12.95 -8.64
C THR A 861 -3.84 -12.32 -9.45
N TYR A 862 -3.55 -11.88 -10.67
CA TYR A 862 -4.51 -11.29 -11.60
C TYR A 862 -4.68 -12.19 -12.84
N SER A 863 -5.92 -12.58 -13.12
CA SER A 863 -6.28 -13.58 -14.13
C SER A 863 -7.21 -13.05 -15.24
N GLY A 864 -7.51 -11.75 -15.27
CA GLY A 864 -8.37 -11.10 -16.28
C GLY A 864 -9.87 -11.50 -16.30
N LYS A 865 -10.25 -12.58 -15.61
CA LYS A 865 -11.49 -13.38 -15.74
C LYS A 865 -12.88 -12.70 -15.61
N ARG A 866 -12.99 -11.37 -15.48
CA ARG A 866 -14.29 -10.68 -15.24
C ARG A 866 -15.35 -10.84 -16.36
N TYR A 867 -15.01 -11.40 -17.52
CA TYR A 867 -15.91 -11.49 -18.69
C TYR A 867 -15.87 -12.87 -19.40
N GLY A 868 -15.52 -13.95 -18.70
CA GLY A 868 -15.67 -15.33 -19.20
C GLY A 868 -14.71 -15.77 -20.32
N SER A 869 -13.87 -14.88 -20.86
CA SER A 869 -12.96 -15.16 -21.98
C SER A 869 -11.52 -15.51 -21.55
N ASN A 870 -10.74 -16.05 -22.50
CA ASN A 870 -9.36 -16.46 -22.27
C ASN A 870 -8.42 -15.24 -22.14
N PHE A 871 -8.07 -14.85 -20.91
CA PHE A 871 -6.96 -13.93 -20.66
C PHE A 871 -5.63 -14.57 -21.07
N ASN A 872 -4.82 -13.88 -21.88
CA ASN A 872 -3.52 -14.37 -22.33
C ASN A 872 -2.45 -13.26 -22.19
N PRO A 873 -1.78 -13.15 -21.02
CA PRO A 873 -0.76 -12.14 -20.79
C PRO A 873 0.50 -12.43 -21.64
N SER A 874 0.78 -11.58 -22.63
CA SER A 874 1.93 -11.74 -23.56
C SER A 874 3.01 -10.66 -23.42
N GLY A 875 2.80 -9.66 -22.55
CA GLY A 875 3.70 -8.52 -22.36
C GLY A 875 3.49 -7.92 -20.98
N LEU A 876 4.57 -7.49 -20.34
CA LEU A 876 4.57 -6.98 -18.97
C LEU A 876 5.62 -5.89 -18.82
N CYS A 877 5.23 -4.75 -18.26
CA CYS A 877 6.12 -3.67 -17.82
C CYS A 877 5.44 -2.87 -16.70
N ASN A 878 6.20 -2.05 -15.97
CA ASN A 878 5.68 -1.09 -15.01
C ASN A 878 5.97 0.36 -15.45
N ASP A 879 5.26 1.32 -14.87
CA ASP A 879 5.52 2.74 -15.05
C ASP A 879 6.23 3.37 -13.83
N THR A 880 6.51 4.68 -13.90
CA THR A 880 7.17 5.43 -12.81
C THR A 880 6.27 5.76 -11.63
N PHE A 881 4.95 5.55 -11.75
CA PHE A 881 3.97 5.69 -10.67
C PHE A 881 3.68 4.37 -9.93
N GLY A 882 4.22 3.25 -10.45
CA GLY A 882 4.01 1.91 -9.89
C GLY A 882 2.76 1.20 -10.43
N HIS A 883 2.17 1.70 -11.51
CA HIS A 883 1.19 0.96 -12.28
C HIS A 883 1.84 -0.19 -13.04
N ILE A 884 1.08 -1.26 -13.30
CA ILE A 884 1.53 -2.44 -14.02
C ILE A 884 0.73 -2.56 -15.31
N LEU A 885 1.43 -2.60 -16.44
CA LEU A 885 0.84 -2.72 -17.78
C LEU A 885 1.01 -4.16 -18.26
N VAL A 886 -0.11 -4.84 -18.54
CA VAL A 886 -0.10 -6.22 -19.05
C VAL A 886 -0.88 -6.34 -20.36
N ARG A 887 -0.21 -6.85 -21.41
CA ARG A 887 -0.80 -7.09 -22.75
C ARG A 887 -1.63 -8.36 -22.72
N ASP A 888 -2.92 -8.26 -22.97
CA ASP A 888 -3.80 -9.41 -23.24
C ASP A 888 -3.85 -9.71 -24.74
N PHE A 889 -3.34 -10.88 -25.14
CA PHE A 889 -3.13 -11.26 -26.54
C PHE A 889 -4.43 -11.39 -27.33
N TYR A 890 -5.40 -12.14 -26.80
CA TYR A 890 -6.63 -12.46 -27.54
C TYR A 890 -7.56 -11.25 -27.70
N HIS A 891 -7.53 -10.32 -26.74
CA HIS A 891 -8.40 -9.14 -26.72
C HIS A 891 -7.75 -7.86 -27.27
N LEU A 892 -6.57 -7.98 -27.90
CA LEU A 892 -5.80 -6.88 -28.53
C LEU A 892 -5.69 -5.62 -27.64
N CYS A 893 -5.52 -5.80 -26.34
CA CYS A 893 -5.56 -4.71 -25.38
C CYS A 893 -4.44 -4.78 -24.34
N VAL A 894 -4.23 -3.67 -23.65
CA VAL A 894 -3.43 -3.62 -22.41
C VAL A 894 -4.35 -3.31 -21.25
N HIS A 895 -4.19 -4.07 -20.17
CA HIS A 895 -4.76 -3.74 -18.86
C HIS A 895 -3.75 -2.92 -18.07
N LEU A 896 -4.19 -1.78 -17.54
CA LEU A 896 -3.45 -0.98 -16.58
C LEU A 896 -3.94 -1.35 -15.18
N LEU A 897 -3.05 -1.83 -14.33
CA LEU A 897 -3.32 -2.22 -12.94
C LEU A 897 -2.63 -1.25 -11.98
N ASP A 898 -3.19 -1.07 -10.78
CA ASP A 898 -2.48 -0.41 -9.68
C ASP A 898 -1.39 -1.32 -9.08
N ILE A 899 -0.63 -0.76 -8.15
CA ILE A 899 0.43 -1.46 -7.40
C ILE A 899 -0.07 -2.70 -6.62
N ASN A 900 -1.38 -2.88 -6.45
CA ASN A 900 -2.02 -3.99 -5.75
C ASN A 900 -2.75 -4.97 -6.69
N GLY A 901 -2.67 -4.77 -8.00
CA GLY A 901 -3.29 -5.63 -9.01
C GLY A 901 -4.74 -5.28 -9.38
N TYR A 902 -5.29 -4.17 -8.87
CA TYR A 902 -6.63 -3.71 -9.25
C TYR A 902 -6.59 -3.02 -10.63
N ARG A 903 -7.40 -3.47 -11.58
CA ARG A 903 -7.47 -2.87 -12.92
C ARG A 903 -8.02 -1.45 -12.86
N LEU A 904 -7.15 -0.47 -13.12
CA LEU A 904 -7.48 0.94 -13.31
C LEU A 904 -8.14 1.19 -14.66
N ALA A 905 -7.61 0.57 -15.74
CA ALA A 905 -8.10 0.78 -17.09
C ALA A 905 -7.87 -0.43 -18.02
N LYS A 906 -8.51 -0.39 -19.19
CA LYS A 906 -8.26 -1.26 -20.35
C LYS A 906 -8.26 -0.36 -21.59
N PHE A 907 -7.23 -0.44 -22.43
CA PHE A 907 -7.19 0.27 -23.70
C PHE A 907 -6.79 -0.65 -24.86
N LEU A 908 -7.41 -0.44 -26.02
CA LEU A 908 -7.17 -1.21 -27.24
C LEU A 908 -5.88 -0.75 -27.95
N ILE A 909 -5.10 -1.71 -28.44
CA ILE A 909 -3.96 -1.46 -29.33
C ILE A 909 -4.33 -2.01 -30.69
N HIS A 910 -4.67 -1.12 -31.62
CA HIS A 910 -5.20 -1.43 -32.95
C HIS A 910 -4.12 -1.93 -33.93
N ARG A 911 -3.27 -2.85 -33.47
CA ARG A 911 -2.23 -3.53 -34.25
C ARG A 911 -2.31 -5.04 -34.00
N PRO A 912 -2.28 -5.89 -35.04
CA PRO A 912 -2.10 -7.32 -34.86
C PRO A 912 -0.65 -7.62 -34.45
N TYR A 913 -0.47 -8.58 -33.55
CA TYR A 913 0.82 -9.12 -33.10
C TYR A 913 1.87 -8.14 -32.51
N PRO A 914 1.52 -7.21 -31.58
CA PRO A 914 2.52 -6.53 -30.77
C PRO A 914 3.20 -7.54 -29.82
N ASN A 915 4.48 -7.85 -30.09
CA ASN A 915 5.23 -8.93 -29.44
C ASN A 915 6.06 -8.44 -28.23
N ALA A 916 6.44 -7.16 -28.22
CA ALA A 916 7.27 -6.54 -27.20
C ALA A 916 6.68 -5.22 -26.67
N MET A 917 6.96 -4.91 -25.39
CA MET A 917 6.52 -3.67 -24.73
C MET A 917 7.56 -3.21 -23.70
N CYS A 918 7.75 -1.89 -23.58
CA CYS A 918 8.48 -1.26 -22.47
C CYS A 918 7.96 0.16 -22.21
N VAL A 919 8.30 0.77 -21.07
CA VAL A 919 7.87 2.12 -20.67
C VAL A 919 9.08 2.95 -20.27
N ASP A 920 9.20 4.19 -20.78
CA ASP A 920 10.32 5.08 -20.44
C ASP A 920 10.11 5.90 -19.15
N GLU A 921 11.13 6.67 -18.76
CA GLU A 921 11.10 7.59 -17.62
C GLU A 921 10.01 8.69 -17.69
N LYS A 922 9.39 8.88 -18.87
CA LYS A 922 8.34 9.87 -19.15
C LYS A 922 6.95 9.20 -19.27
N ASN A 923 6.87 7.89 -18.99
CA ASN A 923 5.68 7.05 -19.13
C ASN A 923 5.12 6.94 -20.56
N ASN A 924 5.95 7.08 -21.60
CA ASN A 924 5.60 6.65 -22.95
C ASN A 924 5.66 5.12 -23.01
N LEU A 925 4.60 4.48 -23.48
CA LEU A 925 4.55 3.04 -23.75
C LEU A 925 5.03 2.77 -25.18
N TYR A 926 6.15 2.09 -25.33
CA TYR A 926 6.67 1.63 -26.61
C TYR A 926 6.17 0.22 -26.89
N VAL A 927 5.67 -0.02 -28.10
CA VAL A 927 5.02 -1.28 -28.52
C VAL A 927 5.67 -1.77 -29.80
N GLY A 928 6.34 -2.93 -29.73
CA GLY A 928 7.03 -3.53 -30.87
C GLY A 928 6.06 -4.24 -31.82
N CYS A 929 5.89 -3.66 -33.00
CA CYS A 929 5.02 -4.13 -34.09
C CYS A 929 5.86 -4.75 -35.23
N VAL A 930 5.22 -5.11 -36.33
CA VAL A 930 5.92 -5.55 -37.55
C VAL A 930 6.55 -4.33 -38.23
N ASN A 931 7.89 -4.27 -38.25
CA ASN A 931 8.71 -3.20 -38.84
C ASN A 931 8.55 -1.79 -38.23
N THR A 932 7.73 -1.61 -37.18
CA THR A 932 7.61 -0.35 -36.44
C THR A 932 7.64 -0.54 -34.92
N ILE A 933 7.95 0.53 -34.20
CA ILE A 933 7.69 0.66 -32.76
C ILE A 933 6.67 1.77 -32.59
N ASP A 934 5.45 1.42 -32.20
CA ASP A 934 4.37 2.37 -31.98
C ASP A 934 4.45 2.90 -30.54
N VAL A 935 4.47 4.22 -30.38
CA VAL A 935 4.69 4.91 -29.11
C VAL A 935 3.39 5.55 -28.64
N TYR A 936 2.91 5.16 -27.46
CA TYR A 936 1.63 5.59 -26.89
C TYR A 936 1.82 6.43 -25.62
N THR A 937 1.04 7.49 -25.47
CA THR A 937 0.82 8.16 -24.18
C THR A 937 -0.53 7.71 -23.62
N TYR A 938 -0.56 7.23 -22.38
CA TYR A 938 -1.76 6.68 -21.71
C TYR A 938 -2.11 7.36 -20.38
N LEU A 939 -1.37 8.42 -20.03
CA LEU A 939 -1.60 9.29 -18.89
C LEU A 939 -1.73 10.72 -19.43
N SER A 940 -2.88 11.38 -19.22
CA SER A 940 -3.10 12.78 -19.64
C SER A 940 -3.39 13.70 -18.46
N ASP A 941 -2.76 14.87 -18.44
CA ASP A 941 -3.03 15.97 -17.51
C ASP A 941 -4.20 16.88 -17.94
N THR A 942 -4.71 16.69 -19.16
CA THR A 942 -5.77 17.52 -19.77
C THR A 942 -7.16 17.08 -19.33
N ALA A 943 -7.94 17.98 -18.76
CA ALA A 943 -9.39 17.81 -18.69
C ALA A 943 -9.99 17.90 -20.10
N ILE A 944 -10.74 16.87 -20.50
CA ILE A 944 -11.38 16.80 -21.81
C ILE A 944 -12.72 17.57 -21.76
N THR A 945 -12.93 18.50 -22.70
CA THR A 945 -14.24 19.09 -22.98
C THR A 945 -15.13 18.08 -23.70
N GLU A 946 -16.46 18.20 -23.57
CA GLU A 946 -17.46 17.18 -23.95
C GLU A 946 -17.54 16.79 -25.45
N HIS A 947 -16.57 17.21 -26.29
CA HIS A 947 -16.54 16.98 -27.73
C HIS A 947 -15.60 15.85 -28.19
N ASP A 948 -14.54 15.51 -27.44
CA ASP A 948 -13.61 14.43 -27.83
C ASP A 948 -14.11 13.02 -27.44
N ALA A 949 -15.25 12.92 -26.76
CA ALA A 949 -15.79 11.68 -26.21
C ALA A 949 -16.52 10.81 -27.25
N MET A 950 -15.81 10.35 -28.28
CA MET A 950 -16.34 9.27 -29.15
C MET A 950 -16.38 7.94 -28.40
N VAL A 951 -17.49 7.74 -27.71
CA VAL A 951 -17.96 6.45 -27.22
C VAL A 951 -18.13 5.48 -28.39
N ILE A 952 -17.46 4.32 -28.32
CA ILE A 952 -17.89 3.10 -28.99
C ILE A 952 -18.08 2.03 -27.92
N ASP A 953 -19.15 2.21 -27.15
CA ASP A 953 -19.80 1.16 -26.39
C ASP A 953 -20.96 0.67 -27.27
N SER A 954 -20.64 -0.21 -28.21
CA SER A 954 -21.59 -0.83 -29.15
C SER A 954 -21.05 -2.18 -29.62
N ASP A 955 -21.91 -3.19 -29.63
CA ASP A 955 -21.62 -4.54 -30.12
C ASP A 955 -21.25 -4.59 -31.63
N ILE A 956 -20.92 -5.81 -32.08
CA ILE A 956 -20.92 -6.38 -33.44
C ILE A 956 -19.54 -6.93 -33.86
N PRO A 957 -19.41 -8.25 -34.12
CA PRO A 957 -20.21 -9.39 -33.65
C PRO A 957 -19.41 -10.49 -32.94
#